data_AF-A0A969GMP0-F1
#
_entry.id   AF-A0A969GMP0-F1
#
_cell.length_a   1.000
_cell.length_b   1.000
_cell.length_c   1.000
_cell.angle_alpha   90.00
_cell.angle_beta   90.00
_cell.angle_gamma   90.00
#
_symmetry.space_group_name_H-M   'P 1'
#
loop_
_entity.id
_entity.type
_entity.pdbx_description
1 polymer ?
#
loop_
_entity_poly.entity_id
_entity_poly.type
_entity_poly.pdbx_seq_one_letter_code
_entity_poly.pdbx_strand_id
1 'polypeptide(L)'
;MLVTFPETLSVTETFNLGRFGEVLLSSEGRLFNPTNAIDPTDIPSTETENDENNVAAVTAQQTANNRNQILLDDASNTQNPVVVPFLHPDGVNEGTLRIGDTVEDLTGVLGFGFGSYRIQPTITPDFQPTNPRTAAPDEVGGNVKVASFNVLNYFTTIDNGSNDARGADSAVEFERQQAKIVSAITAIDADVLGLIEIENNGLVAISNLVDALNAEAGAGTYAVVADPANYAAVPGGDDAIKVAFIYKPGSVSLVGEAQTIDSPAFNIGRAPVAQTFSLNSNGATFTAIINHFKSKSAGGETGLDTDQGDGQGAFNATRIQQAEALLTFINSLKTSTGDDDVLVIGDLNAYGEEDPIDVLRNGGLVDELGRFETDPYSFVFQGQSGRLDHALTTAALSAQVSGVTEWHINADEPRILDYNTEFNQPSLYDESPYRSSDHDPVIVGLNLAAPNQAPIATDDSATVTVGQSVTISVVDNDSDPDGDAFSVTSFTTPTTGSVVDNGDGSFTYTASLNGAGIDSFTYTITDANGDIDTATVNLTIDRRLIQGTNRADSLVGSIADERIIGGGSSDVINGNGGNDELLGEDGNDSLSGGTGNDLIDGATGNDIINGNGGYDTLIGGSGNDRIVGGAQDDLIFGDAGNDTITAGGSDGGGTSTEITSRGGGDVIFTGRGNDVVNLGTGKATVVLEEDSGFDTINNFQLG
;
A
#
# COMPACT_ATOMS: atom_id res chain seq x y z
N MET A 1 59.19 20.26 -24.66
CA MET A 1 59.10 19.89 -26.10
C MET A 1 57.86 20.58 -26.65
N LEU A 2 57.93 21.32 -27.76
CA LEU A 2 56.71 21.90 -28.35
C LEU A 2 55.86 20.78 -28.95
N VAL A 3 54.58 20.71 -28.57
CA VAL A 3 53.61 19.71 -29.05
C VAL A 3 52.29 20.39 -29.41
N THR A 4 51.54 19.78 -30.32
CA THR A 4 50.17 20.16 -30.67
C THR A 4 49.29 18.92 -30.56
N PHE A 5 48.19 19.03 -29.82
CA PHE A 5 47.12 18.04 -29.78
C PHE A 5 46.04 18.50 -30.77
N PRO A 6 45.94 17.88 -31.97
CA PRO A 6 44.97 18.27 -33.00
C PRO A 6 43.56 17.68 -32.75
N GLU A 7 43.44 16.83 -31.73
CA GLU A 7 42.18 16.21 -31.33
C GLU A 7 41.46 17.09 -30.31
N THR A 8 40.14 16.90 -30.20
CA THR A 8 39.32 17.51 -29.15
C THR A 8 39.68 16.87 -27.82
N LEU A 9 40.11 17.68 -26.86
CA LEU A 9 40.34 17.27 -25.47
C LEU A 9 39.18 17.74 -24.60
N SER A 10 38.78 16.94 -23.62
CA SER A 10 37.74 17.27 -22.64
C SER A 10 38.35 17.59 -21.29
N VAL A 11 37.79 18.57 -20.58
CA VAL A 11 38.08 18.83 -19.17
C VAL A 11 37.58 17.65 -18.35
N THR A 12 38.47 17.03 -17.59
CA THR A 12 38.15 15.87 -16.74
C THR A 12 38.36 16.18 -15.25
N GLU A 13 39.13 17.23 -14.89
CA GLU A 13 39.28 17.71 -13.51
C GLU A 13 39.61 19.20 -13.43
N THR A 14 39.02 19.88 -12.44
CA THR A 14 39.19 21.31 -12.17
C THR A 14 39.65 21.62 -10.74
N PHE A 15 40.00 20.59 -9.94
CA PHE A 15 40.33 20.72 -8.51
C PHE A 15 41.43 21.76 -8.22
N ASN A 16 42.46 21.81 -9.07
CA ASN A 16 43.58 22.74 -8.92
C ASN A 16 43.42 24.06 -9.71
N LEU A 17 42.30 24.26 -10.43
CA LEU A 17 42.13 25.38 -11.35
C LEU A 17 42.32 26.73 -10.67
N GLY A 18 41.56 26.98 -9.60
CA GLY A 18 41.63 28.26 -8.90
C GLY A 18 42.88 28.45 -8.06
N ARG A 19 43.53 27.36 -7.62
CA ARG A 19 44.71 27.44 -6.75
C ARG A 19 46.01 27.54 -7.54
N PHE A 20 46.15 26.76 -8.61
CA PHE A 20 47.41 26.59 -9.35
C PHE A 20 47.28 26.85 -10.84
N GLY A 21 46.09 27.19 -11.35
CA GLY A 21 45.88 27.35 -12.79
C GLY A 21 46.08 26.04 -13.55
N GLU A 22 45.69 24.92 -12.93
CA GLU A 22 45.88 23.58 -13.48
C GLU A 22 44.52 22.91 -13.79
N VAL A 23 44.39 22.32 -14.98
CA VAL A 23 43.20 21.59 -15.45
C VAL A 23 43.64 20.25 -16.02
N LEU A 24 42.95 19.15 -15.68
CA LEU A 24 43.23 17.85 -16.29
C LEU A 24 42.39 17.66 -17.54
N LEU A 25 43.01 17.21 -18.62
CA LEU A 25 42.38 16.97 -19.91
C LEU A 25 42.53 15.52 -20.37
N SER A 26 41.57 15.02 -21.16
CA SER A 26 41.57 13.67 -21.77
C SER A 26 41.16 13.72 -23.25
N SER A 27 41.62 12.77 -24.08
CA SER A 27 41.40 12.75 -25.54
C SER A 27 40.18 11.94 -26.00
N GLU A 28 39.33 11.46 -25.09
CA GLU A 28 38.17 10.60 -25.42
C GLU A 28 36.90 10.96 -24.63
N GLY A 29 36.75 12.24 -24.26
CA GLY A 29 35.64 12.67 -23.42
C GLY A 29 35.91 12.52 -21.94
N ARG A 30 34.85 12.60 -21.14
CA ARG A 30 34.86 12.38 -19.69
C ARG A 30 35.42 10.99 -19.38
N LEU A 31 36.32 10.91 -18.42
CA LEU A 31 36.79 9.62 -17.91
C LEU A 31 35.90 9.17 -16.75
N PHE A 32 35.61 7.88 -16.69
CA PHE A 32 34.83 7.28 -15.61
C PHE A 32 35.70 6.39 -14.74
N ASN A 33 35.37 6.33 -13.45
CA ASN A 33 35.96 5.36 -12.55
C ASN A 33 35.64 3.94 -13.08
N PRO A 34 36.62 3.03 -13.17
CA PRO A 34 36.38 1.70 -13.72
C PRO A 34 35.25 0.93 -13.04
N THR A 35 35.14 0.98 -11.71
CA THR A 35 34.10 0.24 -10.96
C THR A 35 32.71 0.89 -11.04
N ASN A 36 32.56 1.97 -11.83
CA ASN A 36 31.24 2.50 -12.18
C ASN A 36 30.53 1.66 -13.25
N ALA A 37 31.28 0.88 -14.04
CA ALA A 37 30.76 0.11 -15.17
C ALA A 37 31.40 -1.29 -15.32
N ILE A 38 32.42 -1.61 -14.53
CA ILE A 38 33.07 -2.93 -14.51
C ILE A 38 32.93 -3.48 -13.09
N ASP A 39 32.15 -4.55 -12.95
CA ASP A 39 32.05 -5.31 -11.71
C ASP A 39 33.42 -5.94 -11.39
N PRO A 40 34.02 -5.70 -10.21
CA PRO A 40 35.31 -6.24 -9.82
C PRO A 40 35.25 -7.69 -9.31
N THR A 41 34.13 -8.17 -8.75
CA THR A 41 34.09 -9.45 -8.01
C THR A 41 32.90 -10.39 -8.31
N ASP A 42 31.93 -9.99 -9.14
CA ASP A 42 30.76 -10.76 -9.58
C ASP A 42 29.92 -11.35 -8.43
N ILE A 43 29.56 -10.54 -7.42
CA ILE A 43 28.84 -11.03 -6.23
C ILE A 43 27.32 -10.78 -6.32
N PRO A 44 26.44 -11.80 -6.32
CA PRO A 44 26.72 -13.23 -6.48
C PRO A 44 26.65 -13.63 -7.96
N SER A 45 27.54 -14.55 -8.29
CA SER A 45 27.86 -15.13 -9.60
C SER A 45 26.65 -15.62 -10.43
N THR A 46 25.80 -14.73 -10.91
CA THR A 46 24.73 -15.06 -11.87
C THR A 46 25.04 -14.55 -13.28
N GLU A 47 25.95 -13.59 -13.42
CA GLU A 47 26.68 -13.38 -14.67
C GLU A 47 27.70 -14.51 -14.84
N THR A 48 27.73 -15.11 -16.02
CA THR A 48 28.43 -16.38 -16.32
C THR A 48 29.96 -16.33 -16.34
N GLU A 49 30.59 -15.29 -15.79
CA GLU A 49 32.04 -15.14 -15.79
C GLU A 49 32.62 -15.16 -14.38
N ASN A 50 32.50 -16.31 -13.70
CA ASN A 50 33.55 -16.70 -12.76
C ASN A 50 34.90 -16.56 -13.49
N ASP A 51 35.80 -15.67 -13.06
CA ASP A 51 37.25 -15.87 -13.06
C ASP A 51 37.97 -14.60 -12.56
N GLU A 52 39.21 -14.75 -12.11
CA GLU A 52 40.19 -13.72 -11.69
C GLU A 52 40.47 -12.59 -12.74
N ASN A 53 39.64 -12.46 -13.78
CA ASN A 53 39.80 -11.59 -14.95
C ASN A 53 39.20 -10.18 -14.78
N ASN A 54 38.19 -10.00 -13.93
CA ASN A 54 37.49 -8.71 -13.85
C ASN A 54 38.29 -7.63 -13.11
N VAL A 55 39.00 -7.98 -12.03
CA VAL A 55 40.02 -7.10 -11.43
C VAL A 55 41.11 -6.71 -12.44
N ALA A 56 41.47 -7.61 -13.37
CA ALA A 56 42.42 -7.28 -14.43
C ALA A 56 41.81 -6.31 -15.46
N ALA A 57 40.50 -6.40 -15.74
CA ALA A 57 39.78 -5.44 -16.58
C ALA A 57 39.69 -4.05 -15.91
N VAL A 58 39.33 -3.99 -14.63
CA VAL A 58 39.37 -2.78 -13.80
C VAL A 58 40.77 -2.14 -13.84
N THR A 59 41.81 -2.94 -13.59
CA THR A 59 43.21 -2.48 -13.64
C THR A 59 43.61 -2.00 -15.03
N ALA A 60 43.20 -2.69 -16.08
CA ALA A 60 43.48 -2.32 -17.46
C ALA A 60 42.81 -0.99 -17.84
N GLN A 61 41.54 -0.80 -17.44
CA GLN A 61 40.81 0.44 -17.65
C GLN A 61 41.40 1.59 -16.84
N GLN A 62 41.75 1.38 -15.56
CA GLN A 62 42.45 2.39 -14.77
C GLN A 62 43.79 2.79 -15.41
N THR A 63 44.53 1.81 -15.95
CA THR A 63 45.79 2.09 -16.66
C THR A 63 45.53 2.85 -17.96
N ALA A 64 44.42 2.60 -18.65
CA ALA A 64 44.01 3.36 -19.82
C ALA A 64 43.67 4.81 -19.46
N ASN A 65 42.84 5.02 -18.42
CA ASN A 65 42.48 6.34 -17.89
C ASN A 65 43.75 7.15 -17.53
N ASN A 66 44.68 6.54 -16.78
CA ASN A 66 45.94 7.20 -16.39
C ASN A 66 46.83 7.59 -17.59
N ARG A 67 46.74 6.89 -18.71
CA ARG A 67 47.46 7.23 -19.95
C ARG A 67 46.73 8.27 -20.79
N ASN A 68 45.41 8.39 -20.61
CA ASN A 68 44.54 9.31 -21.33
C ASN A 68 44.34 10.63 -20.56
N GLN A 69 45.37 11.08 -19.85
CA GLN A 69 45.31 12.31 -19.06
C GLN A 69 46.55 13.17 -19.35
N ILE A 70 46.32 14.47 -19.53
CA ILE A 70 47.37 15.49 -19.65
C ILE A 70 47.00 16.71 -18.82
N LEU A 71 47.94 17.18 -17.99
CA LEU A 71 47.73 18.37 -17.16
C LEU A 71 47.99 19.64 -17.97
N LEU A 72 46.99 20.49 -18.16
CA LEU A 72 47.17 21.85 -18.64
C LEU A 72 47.59 22.74 -17.47
N ASP A 73 48.67 23.50 -17.64
CA ASP A 73 49.31 24.34 -16.62
C ASP A 73 49.46 25.77 -17.18
N ASP A 74 48.99 26.78 -16.45
CA ASP A 74 49.00 28.19 -16.88
C ASP A 74 50.40 28.85 -16.94
N ALA A 75 51.46 28.09 -16.62
CA ALA A 75 52.85 28.50 -16.51
C ALA A 75 53.14 29.53 -15.40
N SER A 76 52.21 29.72 -14.46
CA SER A 76 52.36 30.55 -13.27
C SER A 76 52.72 29.71 -12.05
N ASN A 77 53.57 30.25 -11.18
CA ASN A 77 53.78 29.68 -9.84
C ASN A 77 52.97 30.43 -8.76
N THR A 78 52.08 31.33 -9.18
CA THR A 78 51.28 32.15 -8.28
C THR A 78 50.10 31.32 -7.76
N GLN A 79 50.03 31.11 -6.45
CA GLN A 79 48.86 30.47 -5.86
C GLN A 79 47.71 31.47 -5.73
N ASN A 80 46.49 31.02 -6.02
CA ASN A 80 45.26 31.80 -5.92
C ASN A 80 45.34 33.13 -6.70
N PRO A 81 45.60 33.09 -8.03
CA PRO A 81 45.72 34.29 -8.83
C PRO A 81 44.42 35.11 -8.78
N VAL A 82 44.56 36.44 -8.90
CA VAL A 82 43.41 37.37 -8.90
C VAL A 82 42.48 37.09 -10.08
N VAL A 83 43.04 36.64 -11.21
CA VAL A 83 42.30 36.18 -12.39
C VAL A 83 42.56 34.69 -12.51
N VAL A 84 41.52 33.88 -12.33
CA VAL A 84 41.60 32.43 -12.53
C VAL A 84 41.73 32.17 -14.04
N PRO A 85 42.76 31.45 -14.50
CA PRO A 85 42.94 31.18 -15.91
C PRO A 85 41.84 30.25 -16.44
N PHE A 86 41.65 30.24 -17.76
CA PHE A 86 40.80 29.30 -18.50
C PHE A 86 39.27 29.36 -18.26
N LEU A 87 38.79 30.15 -17.30
CA LEU A 87 37.37 30.42 -17.16
C LEU A 87 36.79 31.06 -18.44
N HIS A 88 35.56 30.71 -18.78
CA HIS A 88 34.84 31.37 -19.87
C HIS A 88 34.64 32.87 -19.56
N PRO A 89 34.52 33.74 -20.58
CA PRO A 89 34.15 35.13 -20.37
C PRO A 89 32.76 35.29 -19.73
N ASP A 90 32.55 36.37 -18.99
CA ASP A 90 31.23 36.73 -18.43
C ASP A 90 30.13 36.68 -19.50
N GLY A 91 29.07 35.89 -19.24
CA GLY A 91 27.94 35.68 -20.15
C GLY A 91 28.05 34.46 -21.07
N VAL A 92 29.17 33.72 -21.04
CA VAL A 92 29.32 32.37 -21.63
C VAL A 92 29.48 31.39 -20.48
N ASN A 93 28.57 30.41 -20.35
CA ASN A 93 28.51 29.48 -19.21
C ASN A 93 28.68 30.18 -17.85
N GLU A 94 28.14 31.39 -17.70
CA GLU A 94 28.22 32.18 -16.45
C GLU A 94 29.66 32.36 -15.90
N GLY A 95 30.67 32.27 -16.76
CA GLY A 95 32.07 32.47 -16.37
C GLY A 95 32.72 31.28 -15.64
N THR A 96 32.14 30.08 -15.69
CA THR A 96 32.78 28.85 -15.17
C THR A 96 33.60 28.11 -16.25
N LEU A 97 34.32 27.06 -15.88
CA LEU A 97 34.91 26.06 -16.79
C LEU A 97 34.49 24.69 -16.26
N ARG A 98 33.56 24.02 -16.93
CA ARG A 98 32.94 22.79 -16.41
C ARG A 98 33.69 21.55 -16.88
N ILE A 99 33.69 20.51 -16.05
CA ILE A 99 34.09 19.17 -16.50
C ILE A 99 33.18 18.77 -17.66
N GLY A 100 33.73 18.25 -18.75
CA GLY A 100 33.03 18.03 -20.02
C GLY A 100 33.07 19.20 -21.01
N ASP A 101 33.55 20.39 -20.63
CA ASP A 101 33.93 21.42 -21.60
C ASP A 101 35.13 20.95 -22.43
N THR A 102 35.26 21.44 -23.66
CA THR A 102 36.24 20.91 -24.62
C THR A 102 37.22 21.97 -25.10
N VAL A 103 38.38 21.53 -25.58
CA VAL A 103 39.37 22.40 -26.23
C VAL A 103 39.97 21.67 -27.43
N GLU A 104 40.17 22.39 -28.52
CA GLU A 104 40.76 21.86 -29.77
C GLU A 104 42.08 22.55 -30.07
N ASP A 105 42.92 21.90 -30.90
CA ASP A 105 44.18 22.45 -31.42
C ASP A 105 45.16 22.94 -30.32
N LEU A 106 45.16 22.30 -29.16
CA LEU A 106 45.95 22.72 -27.99
C LEU A 106 47.46 22.61 -28.29
N THR A 107 48.13 23.76 -28.36
CA THR A 107 49.57 23.85 -28.63
C THR A 107 50.32 24.43 -27.44
N GLY A 108 51.36 23.72 -27.00
CA GLY A 108 52.11 24.08 -25.80
C GLY A 108 53.45 23.38 -25.64
N VAL A 109 54.17 23.77 -24.60
CA VAL A 109 55.43 23.15 -24.21
C VAL A 109 55.14 22.00 -23.26
N LEU A 110 55.34 20.77 -23.73
CA LEU A 110 55.29 19.57 -22.90
C LEU A 110 56.49 19.53 -21.95
N GLY A 111 56.19 19.34 -20.67
CA GLY A 111 57.12 19.07 -19.59
C GLY A 111 56.67 17.86 -18.76
N PHE A 112 57.55 17.40 -17.88
CA PHE A 112 57.24 16.38 -16.88
C PHE A 112 57.70 16.90 -15.52
N GLY A 113 56.79 16.90 -14.54
CA GLY A 113 57.05 17.45 -13.21
C GLY A 113 55.97 17.05 -12.21
N PHE A 114 56.36 16.85 -10.95
CA PHE A 114 55.49 16.38 -9.87
C PHE A 114 54.72 15.08 -10.18
N GLY A 115 55.30 14.21 -11.02
CA GLY A 115 54.70 12.92 -11.37
C GLY A 115 53.82 12.92 -12.61
N SER A 116 53.52 14.08 -13.19
CA SER A 116 52.60 14.19 -14.34
C SER A 116 53.27 14.84 -15.55
N TYR A 117 52.85 14.39 -16.75
CA TYR A 117 53.07 15.16 -17.97
C TYR A 117 52.17 16.39 -17.95
N ARG A 118 52.73 17.52 -18.33
CA ARG A 118 52.00 18.79 -18.36
C ARG A 118 52.29 19.58 -19.62
N ILE A 119 51.28 20.29 -20.10
CA ILE A 119 51.37 21.20 -21.24
C ILE A 119 51.20 22.64 -20.75
N GLN A 120 52.21 23.47 -21.03
CA GLN A 120 52.12 24.91 -20.84
C GLN A 120 51.75 25.56 -22.17
N PRO A 121 50.55 26.13 -22.31
CA PRO A 121 50.04 26.53 -23.61
C PRO A 121 50.80 27.75 -24.13
N THR A 122 51.09 27.79 -25.43
CA THR A 122 51.82 28.93 -26.05
C THR A 122 50.92 30.12 -26.35
N ILE A 123 49.60 29.90 -26.36
CA ILE A 123 48.53 30.89 -26.49
C ILE A 123 47.44 30.52 -25.49
N THR A 124 46.58 31.45 -25.10
CA THR A 124 45.42 31.14 -24.26
C THR A 124 44.54 30.09 -24.96
N PRO A 125 44.29 28.93 -24.34
CA PRO A 125 43.37 27.94 -24.88
C PRO A 125 41.94 28.49 -25.01
N ASP A 126 41.26 28.16 -26.10
CA ASP A 126 39.87 28.55 -26.37
C ASP A 126 38.95 27.39 -26.02
N PHE A 127 38.54 27.32 -24.76
CA PHE A 127 37.59 26.30 -24.31
C PHE A 127 36.22 26.56 -24.93
N GLN A 128 35.56 25.49 -25.35
CA GLN A 128 34.18 25.50 -25.84
C GLN A 128 33.24 25.03 -24.72
N PRO A 129 32.12 25.75 -24.47
CA PRO A 129 31.15 25.43 -23.42
C PRO A 129 30.25 24.25 -23.82
N THR A 130 30.82 23.06 -23.95
CA THR A 130 30.10 21.85 -24.40
C THR A 130 29.30 21.15 -23.30
N ASN A 131 29.51 21.51 -22.03
CA ASN A 131 28.67 21.08 -20.93
C ASN A 131 28.04 22.31 -20.24
N PRO A 132 26.93 22.87 -20.75
CA PRO A 132 26.31 24.07 -20.19
C PRO A 132 25.50 23.80 -18.92
N ARG A 133 25.44 24.80 -18.04
CA ARG A 133 24.57 24.81 -16.85
C ARG A 133 23.09 24.73 -17.26
N THR A 134 22.26 24.06 -16.45
CA THR A 134 20.79 24.05 -16.54
C THR A 134 20.15 24.82 -15.38
N ALA A 135 18.97 25.43 -15.58
CA ALA A 135 18.33 26.23 -14.53
C ALA A 135 17.67 25.38 -13.43
N ALA A 136 17.36 24.12 -13.75
CA ALA A 136 16.64 23.16 -12.91
C ALA A 136 17.06 21.73 -13.33
N PRO A 137 16.82 20.70 -12.48
CA PRO A 137 16.94 19.31 -12.90
C PRO A 137 16.00 18.99 -14.07
N ASP A 138 16.32 17.94 -14.81
CA ASP A 138 15.41 17.41 -15.83
C ASP A 138 14.12 16.87 -15.19
N GLU A 139 13.02 16.90 -15.96
CA GLU A 139 11.71 16.49 -15.48
C GLU A 139 11.61 14.97 -15.31
N VAL A 140 11.37 14.52 -14.08
CA VAL A 140 11.20 13.10 -13.74
C VAL A 140 9.75 12.60 -13.78
N GLY A 141 8.79 13.52 -13.96
CA GLY A 141 7.36 13.22 -13.95
C GLY A 141 6.84 12.71 -12.59
N GLY A 142 5.72 11.99 -12.63
CA GLY A 142 5.10 11.39 -11.44
C GLY A 142 4.12 12.31 -10.72
N ASN A 143 3.49 11.77 -9.67
CA ASN A 143 2.60 12.49 -8.76
C ASN A 143 3.27 12.82 -7.41
N VAL A 144 4.49 12.34 -7.18
CA VAL A 144 5.37 12.78 -6.09
C VAL A 144 6.83 12.78 -6.56
N LYS A 145 7.58 13.80 -6.18
CA LYS A 145 9.03 13.91 -6.44
C LYS A 145 9.82 13.67 -5.14
N VAL A 146 10.73 12.71 -5.17
CA VAL A 146 11.65 12.39 -4.07
C VAL A 146 13.08 12.67 -4.51
N ALA A 147 13.90 13.29 -3.67
CA ALA A 147 15.29 13.54 -4.00
C ALA A 147 16.23 13.22 -2.84
N SER A 148 17.51 13.02 -3.13
CA SER A 148 18.60 13.04 -2.15
C SER A 148 19.62 14.10 -2.50
N PHE A 149 20.21 14.72 -1.47
CA PHE A 149 21.27 15.69 -1.68
C PHE A 149 22.29 15.67 -0.53
N ASN A 150 23.53 15.31 -0.85
CA ASN A 150 24.66 15.52 0.05
C ASN A 150 25.09 16.98 -0.01
N VAL A 151 25.04 17.66 1.15
CA VAL A 151 25.20 19.11 1.26
C VAL A 151 26.57 19.56 1.79
N LEU A 152 27.55 18.65 1.80
CA LEU A 152 28.95 18.91 2.18
C LEU A 152 29.09 19.57 3.56
N ASN A 153 28.80 18.80 4.61
CA ASN A 153 28.86 19.18 6.02
C ASN A 153 28.15 20.51 6.33
N TYR A 154 26.81 20.51 6.30
CA TYR A 154 26.01 21.64 6.75
C TYR A 154 26.00 21.72 8.29
N PHE A 155 26.99 22.41 8.84
CA PHE A 155 27.20 22.57 10.27
C PHE A 155 26.85 24.00 10.71
N THR A 156 25.97 24.08 11.69
CA THR A 156 25.61 25.32 12.38
C THR A 156 26.60 25.70 13.48
N THR A 157 27.36 24.72 13.98
CA THR A 157 28.48 24.99 14.88
C THR A 157 29.71 25.39 14.08
N ILE A 158 29.91 26.69 13.90
CA ILE A 158 31.04 27.26 13.15
C ILE A 158 32.36 27.04 13.91
N ASP A 159 33.34 26.42 13.25
CA ASP A 159 34.74 26.42 13.70
C ASP A 159 35.39 27.76 13.32
N ASN A 160 36.35 28.25 14.10
CA ASN A 160 37.29 29.27 13.65
C ASN A 160 38.56 28.64 13.07
N GLY A 161 38.42 27.49 12.41
CA GLY A 161 39.48 26.63 11.87
C GLY A 161 40.43 26.02 12.91
N SER A 162 39.98 25.78 14.15
CA SER A 162 40.83 25.35 15.28
C SER A 162 40.25 24.25 16.19
N ASN A 163 39.03 23.74 15.97
CA ASN A 163 38.33 22.87 16.92
C ASN A 163 37.78 21.54 16.36
N ASP A 164 38.23 21.14 15.17
CA ASP A 164 37.80 19.92 14.46
C ASP A 164 36.31 19.93 14.02
N ALA A 165 35.61 21.08 14.02
CA ALA A 165 34.31 21.15 13.34
C ALA A 165 34.48 21.08 11.82
N ARG A 166 33.43 20.62 11.15
CA ARG A 166 33.39 20.37 9.70
C ARG A 166 32.47 21.40 9.06
N GLY A 167 32.60 21.64 7.75
CA GLY A 167 31.77 22.62 7.03
C GLY A 167 32.39 24.02 7.03
N ALA A 168 31.56 25.06 7.10
CA ALA A 168 31.98 26.45 7.08
C ALA A 168 32.84 26.87 8.30
N ASP A 169 33.96 27.55 8.04
CA ASP A 169 34.92 28.07 9.03
C ASP A 169 34.61 29.52 9.47
N SER A 170 33.54 30.11 8.95
CA SER A 170 33.10 31.44 9.34
C SER A 170 31.60 31.65 9.12
N ALA A 171 31.05 32.67 9.78
CA ALA A 171 29.65 33.06 9.58
C ALA A 171 29.37 33.46 8.13
N VAL A 172 30.35 34.06 7.45
CA VAL A 172 30.22 34.45 6.04
C VAL A 172 30.13 33.21 5.15
N GLU A 173 30.97 32.21 5.38
CA GLU A 173 30.93 30.94 4.63
C GLU A 173 29.64 30.17 4.90
N PHE A 174 29.17 30.17 6.15
CA PHE A 174 27.91 29.53 6.49
C PHE A 174 26.72 30.19 5.78
N GLU A 175 26.65 31.53 5.77
CA GLU A 175 25.65 32.28 4.99
C GLU A 175 25.73 31.94 3.50
N ARG A 176 26.94 31.83 2.96
CA ARG A 176 27.17 31.48 1.55
C ARG A 176 26.74 30.06 1.21
N GLN A 177 27.09 29.10 2.06
CA GLN A 177 26.72 27.68 1.93
C GLN A 177 25.20 27.53 1.99
N GLN A 178 24.57 28.12 3.00
CA GLN A 178 23.12 28.10 3.17
C GLN A 178 22.41 28.66 1.94
N ALA A 179 22.84 29.82 1.42
CA ALA A 179 22.21 30.43 0.26
C ALA A 179 22.25 29.51 -0.99
N LYS A 180 23.40 28.90 -1.28
CA LYS A 180 23.53 27.97 -2.42
C LYS A 180 22.67 26.71 -2.23
N ILE A 181 22.67 26.12 -1.03
CA ILE A 181 21.84 24.93 -0.73
C ILE A 181 20.36 25.28 -0.84
N VAL A 182 19.91 26.41 -0.30
CA VAL A 182 18.52 26.89 -0.41
C VAL A 182 18.14 27.07 -1.88
N SER A 183 19.01 27.67 -2.69
CA SER A 183 18.79 27.81 -4.13
C SER A 183 18.68 26.45 -4.83
N ALA A 184 19.52 25.48 -4.47
CA ALA A 184 19.49 24.14 -5.04
C ALA A 184 18.21 23.39 -4.67
N ILE A 185 17.84 23.35 -3.39
CA ILE A 185 16.64 22.66 -2.91
C ILE A 185 15.36 23.30 -3.50
N THR A 186 15.33 24.63 -3.61
CA THR A 186 14.19 25.34 -4.20
C THR A 186 14.03 25.02 -5.68
N ALA A 187 15.13 24.87 -6.43
CA ALA A 187 15.09 24.49 -7.84
C ALA A 187 14.80 23.00 -8.06
N ILE A 188 15.26 22.11 -7.17
CA ILE A 188 14.92 20.68 -7.18
C ILE A 188 13.41 20.50 -6.98
N ASP A 189 12.82 21.29 -6.08
CA ASP A 189 11.39 21.36 -5.81
C ASP A 189 10.76 20.01 -5.42
N ALA A 190 11.52 19.13 -4.75
CA ALA A 190 11.05 17.83 -4.30
C ALA A 190 9.99 17.93 -3.19
N ASP A 191 9.05 16.98 -3.18
CA ASP A 191 8.04 16.82 -2.13
C ASP A 191 8.61 16.15 -0.89
N VAL A 192 9.59 15.25 -1.08
CA VAL A 192 10.38 14.61 -0.04
C VAL A 192 11.86 14.74 -0.42
N LEU A 193 12.69 15.23 0.50
CA LEU A 193 14.12 15.40 0.27
C LEU A 193 14.92 14.77 1.42
N GLY A 194 15.71 13.75 1.08
CA GLY A 194 16.74 13.20 1.95
C GLY A 194 18.01 14.04 1.87
N LEU A 195 18.54 14.42 3.02
CA LEU A 195 19.73 15.26 3.15
C LEU A 195 20.84 14.47 3.82
N ILE A 196 22.04 14.60 3.27
CA ILE A 196 23.23 13.90 3.74
C ILE A 196 24.26 14.95 4.16
N GLU A 197 25.03 14.66 5.20
CA GLU A 197 25.99 15.59 5.81
C GLU A 197 25.36 16.75 6.58
N ILE A 198 24.28 16.46 7.31
CA ILE A 198 23.73 17.39 8.30
C ILE A 198 24.43 17.20 9.65
N GLU A 199 24.77 18.30 10.33
CA GLU A 199 25.32 18.22 11.69
C GLU A 199 24.35 17.51 12.65
N ASN A 200 24.87 16.52 13.38
CA ASN A 200 24.12 15.79 14.38
C ASN A 200 24.10 16.53 15.73
N ASN A 201 23.33 17.61 15.81
CA ASN A 201 23.11 18.39 17.02
C ASN A 201 21.62 18.43 17.42
N GLY A 202 20.95 17.29 17.24
CA GLY A 202 19.49 17.18 17.32
C GLY A 202 18.84 17.78 16.07
N LEU A 203 17.80 18.59 16.24
CA LEU A 203 17.10 19.21 15.11
C LEU A 203 17.63 20.61 14.75
N VAL A 204 18.70 21.10 15.38
CA VAL A 204 19.13 22.51 15.25
C VAL A 204 19.58 22.82 13.82
N ALA A 205 20.52 22.04 13.26
CA ALA A 205 21.03 22.29 11.91
C ALA A 205 19.95 22.14 10.83
N ILE A 206 19.16 21.07 10.89
CA ILE A 206 18.10 20.82 9.91
C ILE A 206 16.96 21.85 10.01
N SER A 207 16.58 22.28 11.22
CA SER A 207 15.55 23.32 11.39
C SER A 207 16.04 24.67 10.88
N ASN A 208 17.32 24.98 11.09
CA ASN A 208 17.91 26.20 10.54
C ASN A 208 17.84 26.25 9.00
N LEU A 209 18.11 25.13 8.33
CA LEU A 209 17.96 25.03 6.88
C LEU A 209 16.48 25.15 6.46
N VAL A 210 15.56 24.48 7.15
CA VAL A 210 14.11 24.58 6.87
C VAL A 210 13.57 25.99 7.09
N ASP A 211 14.04 26.72 8.10
CA ASP A 211 13.70 28.12 8.32
C ASP A 211 14.13 29.00 7.15
N ALA A 212 15.34 28.78 6.61
CA ALA A 212 15.84 29.49 5.44
C ALA A 212 15.03 29.13 4.16
N LEU A 213 14.73 27.85 3.96
CA LEU A 213 13.87 27.39 2.86
C LEU A 213 12.47 28.00 2.93
N ASN A 214 11.87 28.06 4.12
CA ASN A 214 10.56 28.68 4.32
C ASN A 214 10.59 30.21 4.20
N ALA A 215 11.73 30.86 4.45
CA ALA A 215 11.90 32.28 4.17
C ALA A 215 11.87 32.58 2.66
N GLU A 216 12.42 31.67 1.84
CA GLU A 216 12.44 31.78 0.38
C GLU A 216 11.12 31.30 -0.27
N ALA A 217 10.68 30.08 0.05
CA ALA A 217 9.55 29.41 -0.58
C ALA A 217 8.19 29.68 0.09
N GLY A 218 8.17 30.41 1.21
CA GLY A 218 6.97 30.69 2.00
C GLY A 218 6.85 29.86 3.28
N ALA A 219 6.29 30.48 4.32
CA ALA A 219 6.20 29.86 5.64
C ALA A 219 5.34 28.58 5.62
N GLY A 220 5.91 27.48 6.11
CA GLY A 220 5.24 26.18 6.19
C GLY A 220 5.28 25.36 4.89
N THR A 221 6.03 25.79 3.88
CA THR A 221 6.26 25.02 2.64
C THR A 221 7.07 23.76 2.92
N TYR A 222 8.07 23.83 3.79
CA TYR A 222 8.91 22.70 4.19
C TYR A 222 8.79 22.43 5.70
N ALA A 223 8.87 21.16 6.06
CA ALA A 223 8.90 20.68 7.44
C ALA A 223 10.00 19.63 7.63
N VAL A 224 10.49 19.52 8.86
CA VAL A 224 11.50 18.53 9.29
C VAL A 224 10.80 17.22 9.67
N VAL A 225 11.36 16.08 9.26
CA VAL A 225 11.03 14.77 9.85
C VAL A 225 11.83 14.61 11.14
N ALA A 226 11.17 14.24 12.23
CA ALA A 226 11.83 14.03 13.51
C ALA A 226 12.83 12.86 13.44
N ASP A 227 13.91 12.95 14.21
CA ASP A 227 14.85 11.83 14.35
C ASP A 227 14.15 10.61 14.94
N PRO A 228 14.52 9.38 14.53
CA PRO A 228 14.03 8.16 15.15
C PRO A 228 14.20 8.17 16.68
N ALA A 229 13.22 7.66 17.42
CA ALA A 229 13.16 7.80 18.89
C ALA A 229 14.41 7.28 19.64
N ASN A 230 15.14 6.32 19.06
CA ASN A 230 16.35 5.72 19.61
C ASN A 230 17.62 6.04 18.79
N TYR A 231 17.60 7.08 17.94
CA TYR A 231 18.67 7.34 16.96
C TYR A 231 20.06 7.41 17.61
N ALA A 232 20.25 8.25 18.63
CA ALA A 232 21.55 8.40 19.31
C ALA A 232 22.04 7.14 20.08
N ALA A 233 21.21 6.11 20.20
CA ALA A 233 21.54 4.88 20.91
C ALA A 233 21.88 3.70 19.97
N VAL A 234 21.58 3.81 18.67
CA VAL A 234 21.93 2.77 17.68
C VAL A 234 23.34 2.98 17.15
N PRO A 235 24.03 1.91 16.70
CA PRO A 235 25.33 2.05 16.04
C PRO A 235 25.31 3.07 14.89
N GLY A 236 26.21 4.05 14.93
CA GLY A 236 26.34 5.10 13.91
C GLY A 236 25.35 6.26 14.04
N GLY A 237 24.44 6.24 15.02
CA GLY A 237 23.53 7.36 15.29
C GLY A 237 24.13 8.46 16.16
N ASP A 238 25.34 8.24 16.70
CA ASP A 238 26.11 9.19 17.51
C ASP A 238 27.26 9.88 16.73
N ASP A 239 27.40 9.60 15.42
CA ASP A 239 28.36 10.31 14.57
C ASP A 239 28.02 11.81 14.50
N ALA A 240 29.04 12.66 14.38
CA ALA A 240 28.85 14.11 14.28
C ALA A 240 28.07 14.53 13.02
N ILE A 241 28.00 13.65 12.02
CA ILE A 241 27.22 13.78 10.80
C ILE A 241 26.06 12.80 10.84
N LYS A 242 24.87 13.26 10.44
CA LYS A 242 23.71 12.40 10.20
C LYS A 242 23.09 12.66 8.84
N VAL A 243 22.17 11.76 8.49
CA VAL A 243 21.19 11.95 7.42
C VAL A 243 19.88 12.47 8.02
N ALA A 244 19.09 13.18 7.23
CA ALA A 244 17.79 13.72 7.67
C ALA A 244 16.80 13.77 6.51
N PHE A 245 15.51 13.87 6.81
CA PHE A 245 14.48 14.18 5.82
C PHE A 245 13.85 15.54 6.08
N ILE A 246 13.58 16.26 5.00
CA ILE A 246 12.60 17.35 4.95
C ILE A 246 11.53 16.99 3.93
N TYR A 247 10.34 17.57 4.07
CA TYR A 247 9.23 17.29 3.18
C TYR A 247 8.29 18.49 3.07
N LYS A 248 7.44 18.48 2.05
CA LYS A 248 6.36 19.45 1.86
C LYS A 248 5.07 18.92 2.48
N PRO A 249 4.60 19.44 3.64
CA PRO A 249 3.36 18.99 4.26
C PRO A 249 2.10 19.27 3.40
N GLY A 250 2.20 20.15 2.41
CA GLY A 250 1.15 20.35 1.41
C GLY A 250 0.99 19.17 0.44
N SER A 251 2.06 18.43 0.16
CA SER A 251 2.08 17.32 -0.81
C SER A 251 1.91 15.96 -0.14
N VAL A 252 2.60 15.74 0.99
CA VAL A 252 2.61 14.44 1.69
C VAL A 252 2.41 14.60 3.20
N SER A 253 1.89 13.55 3.82
CA SER A 253 1.75 13.38 5.26
C SER A 253 2.68 12.28 5.79
N LEU A 254 3.14 12.39 7.03
CA LEU A 254 3.93 11.34 7.69
C LEU A 254 3.02 10.21 8.17
N VAL A 255 3.44 8.95 7.93
CA VAL A 255 2.78 7.75 8.44
C VAL A 255 3.69 7.10 9.47
N GLY A 256 3.29 7.18 10.75
CA GLY A 256 4.11 6.68 11.86
C GLY A 256 5.38 7.50 12.13
N GLU A 257 6.16 7.05 13.10
CA GLU A 257 7.44 7.66 13.47
C GLU A 257 8.57 7.19 12.54
N ALA A 258 9.58 8.04 12.33
CA ALA A 258 10.78 7.68 11.61
C ALA A 258 11.51 6.50 12.28
N GLN A 259 12.11 5.64 11.47
CA GLN A 259 12.81 4.44 11.91
C GLN A 259 14.28 4.46 11.50
N THR A 260 15.13 3.67 12.17
CA THR A 260 16.56 3.51 11.87
C THR A 260 16.97 2.05 12.04
N ILE A 261 18.10 1.69 11.45
CA ILE A 261 18.72 0.38 11.64
C ILE A 261 19.42 0.32 13.00
N ASP A 262 19.18 -0.77 13.75
CA ASP A 262 19.97 -1.16 14.92
C ASP A 262 20.84 -2.37 14.56
N SER A 263 22.01 -2.09 13.95
CA SER A 263 22.93 -3.13 13.48
C SER A 263 24.39 -2.73 13.73
N PRO A 264 25.23 -3.64 14.24
CA PRO A 264 26.67 -3.41 14.40
C PRO A 264 27.41 -3.05 13.10
N ALA A 265 26.82 -3.31 11.93
CA ALA A 265 27.39 -2.91 10.64
C ALA A 265 27.60 -1.38 10.53
N PHE A 266 26.86 -0.59 11.30
CA PHE A 266 26.96 0.87 11.33
C PHE A 266 27.81 1.41 12.48
N ASN A 267 28.54 0.56 13.23
CA ASN A 267 29.48 1.01 14.28
C ASN A 267 30.55 1.98 13.76
N ILE A 268 30.89 1.88 12.48
CA ILE A 268 31.86 2.74 11.80
C ILE A 268 31.16 3.27 10.54
N GLY A 269 30.31 4.27 10.71
CA GLY A 269 29.45 4.84 9.66
C GLY A 269 28.35 5.70 10.26
N ARG A 270 27.34 6.05 9.44
CA ARG A 270 26.16 6.79 9.89
C ARG A 270 24.93 5.91 9.77
N ALA A 271 24.08 5.93 10.79
CA ALA A 271 22.83 5.18 10.78
C ALA A 271 21.83 5.78 9.78
N PRO A 272 21.22 4.99 8.88
CA PRO A 272 20.25 5.50 7.93
C PRO A 272 18.90 5.78 8.59
N VAL A 273 18.11 6.65 7.97
CA VAL A 273 16.78 7.03 8.46
C VAL A 273 15.74 6.62 7.42
N ALA A 274 14.67 5.97 7.87
CA ALA A 274 13.50 5.64 7.07
C ALA A 274 12.27 6.40 7.56
N GLN A 275 11.46 6.88 6.62
CA GLN A 275 10.16 7.49 6.90
C GLN A 275 9.15 7.03 5.86
N THR A 276 7.97 6.62 6.33
CA THR A 276 6.82 6.33 5.47
C THR A 276 6.01 7.60 5.25
N PHE A 277 5.69 7.88 3.99
CA PHE A 277 4.90 9.02 3.58
C PHE A 277 3.59 8.55 2.94
N SER A 278 2.54 9.35 3.06
CA SER A 278 1.28 9.20 2.32
C SER A 278 1.03 10.43 1.47
N LEU A 279 0.68 10.24 0.21
CA LEU A 279 0.30 11.33 -0.70
C LEU A 279 -1.03 11.91 -0.27
N ASN A 280 -1.07 13.22 -0.05
CA ASN A 280 -2.30 13.91 0.36
C ASN A 280 -3.39 13.86 -0.73
N SER A 281 -3.01 13.66 -1.99
CA SER A 281 -3.92 13.65 -3.14
C SER A 281 -4.74 12.37 -3.29
N ASN A 282 -4.20 11.21 -2.88
CA ASN A 282 -4.83 9.90 -3.12
C ASN A 282 -4.59 8.86 -2.02
N GLY A 283 -3.88 9.19 -0.95
CA GLY A 283 -3.61 8.28 0.17
C GLY A 283 -2.53 7.24 -0.08
N ALA A 284 -1.96 7.16 -1.30
CA ALA A 284 -0.91 6.21 -1.64
C ALA A 284 0.30 6.36 -0.71
N THR A 285 0.87 5.25 -0.25
CA THR A 285 2.01 5.25 0.66
C THR A 285 3.28 4.81 -0.04
N PHE A 286 4.42 5.21 0.51
CA PHE A 286 5.73 4.63 0.20
C PHE A 286 6.67 4.90 1.37
N THR A 287 7.73 4.11 1.50
CA THR A 287 8.78 4.32 2.49
C THR A 287 10.07 4.76 1.81
N ALA A 288 10.62 5.92 2.20
CA ALA A 288 11.93 6.36 1.75
C ALA A 288 12.98 6.13 2.83
N ILE A 289 14.17 5.66 2.44
CA ILE A 289 15.33 5.45 3.29
C ILE A 289 16.48 6.32 2.77
N ILE A 290 16.92 7.28 3.57
CA ILE A 290 18.11 8.08 3.29
C ILE A 290 19.34 7.44 3.95
N ASN A 291 20.43 7.31 3.20
CA ASN A 291 21.62 6.57 3.64
C ASN A 291 22.90 7.40 3.46
N HIS A 292 23.91 7.08 4.29
CA HIS A 292 25.27 7.57 4.14
C HIS A 292 26.25 6.51 4.64
N PHE A 293 26.66 5.62 3.74
CA PHE A 293 27.53 4.50 4.08
C PHE A 293 28.94 4.94 4.46
N LYS A 294 29.75 3.98 4.91
CA LYS A 294 31.15 4.26 5.29
C LYS A 294 31.94 4.76 4.07
N SER A 295 32.55 5.94 4.20
CA SER A 295 33.41 6.52 3.17
C SER A 295 34.58 5.61 2.79
N LYS A 296 34.95 5.66 1.50
CA LYS A 296 36.10 5.00 0.87
C LYS A 296 37.47 5.49 1.37
N SER A 297 37.50 6.57 2.16
CA SER A 297 38.74 7.16 2.68
C SER A 297 39.55 6.17 3.53
N ALA A 298 40.84 6.04 3.22
CA ALA A 298 41.78 5.24 4.00
C ALA A 298 42.22 5.96 5.28
N GLY A 299 42.37 5.20 6.35
CA GLY A 299 42.77 5.61 7.69
C GLY A 299 42.12 4.75 8.77
N GLY A 300 42.89 3.86 9.40
CA GLY A 300 42.44 3.04 10.54
C GLY A 300 41.75 1.72 10.17
N GLU A 301 41.65 1.40 8.89
CA GLU A 301 41.18 0.13 8.36
C GLU A 301 42.07 -1.05 8.77
N THR A 302 41.47 -2.23 8.96
CA THR A 302 42.18 -3.47 9.28
C THR A 302 41.49 -4.66 8.63
N GLY A 303 42.20 -5.77 8.42
CA GLY A 303 41.61 -6.99 7.89
C GLY A 303 41.03 -6.80 6.48
N LEU A 304 39.76 -7.16 6.27
CA LEU A 304 39.08 -7.05 4.97
C LEU A 304 38.72 -5.60 4.59
N ASP A 305 38.78 -4.66 5.55
CA ASP A 305 38.57 -3.24 5.25
C ASP A 305 39.81 -2.55 4.66
N THR A 306 40.98 -3.21 4.66
CA THR A 306 42.12 -2.70 3.90
C THR A 306 41.76 -2.61 2.42
N ASP A 307 42.33 -1.67 1.69
CA ASP A 307 42.20 -1.66 0.23
C ASP A 307 42.75 -2.98 -0.34
N GLN A 308 41.90 -3.73 -1.05
CA GLN A 308 42.23 -5.04 -1.61
C GLN A 308 42.91 -4.93 -2.99
N GLY A 309 43.01 -3.72 -3.55
CA GLY A 309 43.62 -3.48 -4.86
C GLY A 309 42.73 -3.94 -6.04
N ASP A 310 41.43 -4.04 -5.81
CA ASP A 310 40.40 -4.42 -6.78
C ASP A 310 39.65 -3.22 -7.37
N GLY A 311 40.02 -2.00 -6.98
CA GLY A 311 39.41 -0.74 -7.44
C GLY A 311 38.32 -0.20 -6.51
N GLN A 312 37.87 -0.99 -5.53
CA GLN A 312 36.74 -0.62 -4.68
C GLN A 312 37.12 0.29 -3.51
N GLY A 313 38.41 0.38 -3.20
CA GLY A 313 38.97 1.20 -2.12
C GLY A 313 38.74 0.61 -0.72
N ALA A 314 39.18 1.35 0.30
CA ALA A 314 39.09 0.91 1.69
C ALA A 314 37.63 0.77 2.17
N PHE A 315 37.44 0.00 3.24
CA PHE A 315 36.14 -0.24 3.89
C PHE A 315 35.06 -0.85 3.00
N ASN A 316 35.43 -1.52 1.89
CA ASN A 316 34.46 -2.23 1.05
C ASN A 316 33.72 -3.33 1.84
N ALA A 317 34.44 -4.11 2.65
CA ALA A 317 33.85 -5.15 3.50
C ALA A 317 32.84 -4.61 4.53
N THR A 318 33.08 -3.42 5.08
CA THR A 318 32.10 -2.71 5.92
C THR A 318 30.87 -2.28 5.11
N ARG A 319 31.05 -1.70 3.91
CA ARG A 319 29.93 -1.30 3.05
C ARG A 319 29.06 -2.49 2.62
N ILE A 320 29.66 -3.67 2.36
CA ILE A 320 28.93 -4.92 2.14
C ILE A 320 28.05 -5.27 3.34
N GLN A 321 28.59 -5.24 4.56
CA GLN A 321 27.80 -5.51 5.78
C GLN A 321 26.69 -4.48 6.00
N GLN A 322 26.92 -3.21 5.62
CA GLN A 322 25.89 -2.17 5.66
C GLN A 322 24.77 -2.46 4.64
N ALA A 323 25.09 -2.92 3.43
CA ALA A 323 24.12 -3.34 2.43
C ALA A 323 23.28 -4.54 2.90
N GLU A 324 23.90 -5.57 3.49
CA GLU A 324 23.19 -6.72 4.07
C GLU A 324 22.24 -6.33 5.22
N ALA A 325 22.70 -5.43 6.11
CA ALA A 325 21.89 -4.90 7.18
C ALA A 325 20.71 -4.06 6.65
N LEU A 326 20.93 -3.30 5.59
CA LEU A 326 19.90 -2.51 4.92
C LEU A 326 18.81 -3.41 4.30
N LEU A 327 19.16 -4.52 3.65
CA LEU A 327 18.17 -5.49 3.14
C LEU A 327 17.32 -6.10 4.27
N THR A 328 17.94 -6.42 5.40
CA THR A 328 17.21 -6.91 6.58
C THR A 328 16.22 -5.86 7.07
N PHE A 329 16.64 -4.59 7.09
CA PHE A 329 15.79 -3.48 7.51
C PHE A 329 14.63 -3.22 6.54
N ILE A 330 14.87 -3.27 5.23
CA ILE A 330 13.82 -3.14 4.21
C ILE A 330 12.73 -4.20 4.44
N ASN A 331 13.10 -5.45 4.66
CA ASN A 331 12.12 -6.52 4.93
C ASN A 331 11.31 -6.28 6.22
N SER A 332 11.95 -5.72 7.25
CA SER A 332 11.28 -5.26 8.48
C SER A 332 10.29 -4.13 8.20
N LEU A 333 10.68 -3.14 7.40
CA LEU A 333 9.82 -2.01 7.02
C LEU A 333 8.60 -2.50 6.25
N LYS A 334 8.78 -3.34 5.23
CA LYS A 334 7.68 -3.96 4.47
C LYS A 334 6.69 -4.67 5.38
N THR A 335 7.19 -5.46 6.32
CA THR A 335 6.35 -6.19 7.28
C THR A 335 5.61 -5.24 8.24
N SER A 336 6.27 -4.20 8.74
CA SER A 336 5.71 -3.32 9.76
C SER A 336 4.74 -2.27 9.20
N THR A 337 4.93 -1.87 7.95
CA THR A 337 4.07 -0.91 7.23
C THR A 337 2.94 -1.61 6.48
N GLY A 338 3.12 -2.87 6.08
CA GLY A 338 2.20 -3.57 5.19
C GLY A 338 2.28 -3.11 3.74
N ASP A 339 3.32 -2.34 3.40
CA ASP A 339 3.54 -1.74 2.09
C ASP A 339 4.89 -2.20 1.52
N ASP A 340 4.87 -2.65 0.28
CA ASP A 340 6.05 -3.17 -0.41
C ASP A 340 6.86 -2.07 -1.11
N ASP A 341 6.34 -0.85 -1.16
CA ASP A 341 6.93 0.29 -1.85
C ASP A 341 8.04 0.96 -1.01
N VAL A 342 9.30 0.61 -1.31
CA VAL A 342 10.47 1.13 -0.58
C VAL A 342 11.50 1.70 -1.54
N LEU A 343 11.91 2.95 -1.30
CA LEU A 343 12.98 3.66 -2.00
C LEU A 343 14.19 3.81 -1.07
N VAL A 344 15.33 3.29 -1.48
CA VAL A 344 16.65 3.56 -0.91
C VAL A 344 17.30 4.66 -1.75
N ILE A 345 17.63 5.79 -1.12
CA ILE A 345 18.24 6.92 -1.83
C ILE A 345 19.39 7.51 -1.01
N GLY A 346 20.41 8.06 -1.68
CA GLY A 346 21.53 8.76 -1.06
C GLY A 346 22.91 8.14 -1.30
N ASP A 347 23.89 8.57 -0.49
CA ASP A 347 25.31 8.26 -0.70
C ASP A 347 25.69 6.89 -0.11
N LEU A 348 25.85 5.90 -0.98
CA LEU A 348 26.29 4.55 -0.60
C LEU A 348 27.81 4.42 -0.59
N ASN A 349 28.54 5.49 -0.94
CA ASN A 349 30.00 5.52 -1.03
C ASN A 349 30.56 4.36 -1.85
N ALA A 350 29.82 3.88 -2.85
CA ALA A 350 30.17 2.76 -3.70
C ALA A 350 29.83 3.12 -5.16
N TYR A 351 30.72 2.79 -6.09
CA TYR A 351 30.45 3.00 -7.52
C TYR A 351 29.46 1.95 -8.04
N GLY A 352 28.89 2.20 -9.23
CA GLY A 352 27.73 1.47 -9.78
C GLY A 352 27.82 -0.06 -9.82
N GLU A 353 29.01 -0.62 -9.95
CA GLU A 353 29.23 -2.08 -10.03
C GLU A 353 30.09 -2.60 -8.86
N GLU A 354 30.13 -1.89 -7.73
CA GLU A 354 30.85 -2.37 -6.55
C GLU A 354 29.98 -3.30 -5.68
N ASP A 355 30.64 -4.20 -4.95
CA ASP A 355 30.00 -5.27 -4.19
C ASP A 355 28.81 -4.83 -3.30
N PRO A 356 28.83 -3.66 -2.60
CA PRO A 356 27.68 -3.22 -1.82
C PRO A 356 26.42 -3.00 -2.67
N ILE A 357 26.58 -2.52 -3.91
CA ILE A 357 25.46 -2.33 -4.85
C ILE A 357 24.97 -3.68 -5.33
N ASP A 358 25.87 -4.63 -5.60
CA ASP A 358 25.48 -5.97 -6.06
C ASP A 358 24.72 -6.75 -4.99
N VAL A 359 25.14 -6.62 -3.73
CA VAL A 359 24.41 -7.16 -2.58
C VAL A 359 22.97 -6.64 -2.58
N LEU A 360 22.77 -5.33 -2.77
CA LEU A 360 21.44 -4.73 -2.81
C LEU A 360 20.62 -5.21 -4.01
N ARG A 361 21.21 -5.26 -5.21
CA ARG A 361 20.56 -5.75 -6.44
C ARG A 361 20.14 -7.22 -6.29
N ASN A 362 21.03 -8.06 -5.79
CA ASN A 362 20.75 -9.47 -5.51
C ASN A 362 19.73 -9.65 -4.37
N GLY A 363 19.64 -8.69 -3.46
CA GLY A 363 18.57 -8.58 -2.46
C GLY A 363 17.19 -8.28 -3.04
N GLY A 364 17.08 -8.09 -4.37
CA GLY A 364 15.83 -7.81 -5.08
C GLY A 364 15.53 -6.33 -5.26
N LEU A 365 16.51 -5.45 -4.98
CA LEU A 365 16.37 -4.03 -5.32
C LEU A 365 16.71 -3.79 -6.80
N VAL A 366 16.05 -2.80 -7.37
CA VAL A 366 16.25 -2.35 -8.74
C VAL A 366 17.02 -1.04 -8.72
N ASP A 367 18.15 -1.00 -9.41
CA ASP A 367 18.94 0.22 -9.61
C ASP A 367 18.26 1.13 -10.64
N GLU A 368 17.74 2.27 -10.18
CA GLU A 368 16.95 3.16 -11.02
C GLU A 368 17.82 4.08 -11.88
N LEU A 369 18.98 4.54 -11.38
CA LEU A 369 19.90 5.33 -12.20
C LEU A 369 20.41 4.50 -13.38
N GLY A 370 20.71 3.22 -13.18
CA GLY A 370 21.10 2.30 -14.25
C GLY A 370 19.98 2.01 -15.26
N ARG A 371 18.71 2.27 -14.92
CA ARG A 371 17.56 2.12 -15.83
C ARG A 371 17.30 3.36 -16.68
N PHE A 372 17.51 4.55 -16.13
CA PHE A 372 17.05 5.81 -16.72
C PHE A 372 18.17 6.65 -17.32
N GLU A 373 19.40 6.55 -16.79
CA GLU A 373 20.53 7.37 -17.21
C GLU A 373 21.57 6.54 -17.97
N THR A 374 22.30 7.20 -18.89
CA THR A 374 23.46 6.61 -19.57
C THR A 374 24.73 7.15 -18.92
N ASP A 375 25.57 6.25 -18.41
CA ASP A 375 26.81 6.57 -17.68
C ASP A 375 26.58 7.51 -16.47
N PRO A 376 25.74 7.13 -15.49
CA PRO A 376 25.40 7.99 -14.35
C PRO A 376 26.62 8.36 -13.50
N TYR A 377 26.61 9.59 -12.98
CA TYR A 377 27.62 10.13 -12.10
C TYR A 377 27.11 11.27 -11.21
N SER A 378 27.59 11.27 -9.97
CA SER A 378 27.29 12.29 -8.97
C SER A 378 28.55 12.86 -8.33
N PHE A 379 29.72 12.32 -8.64
CA PHE A 379 30.99 12.68 -8.01
C PHE A 379 32.17 12.57 -8.99
N VAL A 380 33.21 13.39 -8.77
CA VAL A 380 34.47 13.33 -9.52
C VAL A 380 35.66 13.25 -8.58
N PHE A 381 36.55 12.29 -8.84
CA PHE A 381 37.79 12.10 -8.08
C PHE A 381 38.95 11.71 -8.98
N GLN A 382 40.08 12.43 -8.88
CA GLN A 382 41.28 12.21 -9.70
C GLN A 382 40.98 12.20 -11.21
N GLY A 383 40.11 13.14 -11.59
CA GLY A 383 39.63 13.35 -12.94
C GLY A 383 38.80 12.21 -13.52
N GLN A 384 38.20 11.40 -12.68
CA GLN A 384 37.31 10.32 -13.07
C GLN A 384 35.93 10.51 -12.42
N SER A 385 34.88 10.44 -13.23
CA SER A 385 33.49 10.58 -12.80
C SER A 385 32.89 9.23 -12.41
N GLY A 386 31.92 9.23 -11.51
CA GLY A 386 31.10 8.06 -11.22
C GLY A 386 30.01 8.41 -10.22
N ARG A 387 29.06 7.49 -10.02
CA ARG A 387 27.96 7.69 -9.06
C ARG A 387 28.31 7.09 -7.71
N LEU A 388 28.19 7.91 -6.66
CA LEU A 388 28.23 7.46 -5.27
C LEU A 388 26.87 7.63 -4.59
N ASP A 389 26.07 8.58 -5.10
CA ASP A 389 24.67 8.74 -4.77
C ASP A 389 23.82 7.83 -5.65
N HIS A 390 22.92 7.09 -5.04
CA HIS A 390 22.09 6.09 -5.71
C HIS A 390 20.61 6.30 -5.44
N ALA A 391 19.80 5.75 -6.32
CA ALA A 391 18.39 5.48 -6.10
C ALA A 391 18.12 4.00 -6.44
N LEU A 392 17.77 3.20 -5.42
CA LEU A 392 17.36 1.80 -5.59
C LEU A 392 15.96 1.60 -5.02
N THR A 393 15.13 0.81 -5.68
CA THR A 393 13.75 0.55 -5.23
C THR A 393 13.48 -0.93 -5.03
N THR A 394 12.48 -1.28 -4.22
CA THR A 394 11.88 -2.61 -4.32
C THR A 394 11.21 -2.77 -5.68
N ALA A 395 11.10 -4.01 -6.18
CA ALA A 395 10.44 -4.29 -7.45
C ALA A 395 9.00 -3.74 -7.56
N ALA A 396 8.26 -3.66 -6.43
CA ALA A 396 6.93 -3.07 -6.38
C ALA A 396 6.95 -1.57 -6.71
N LEU A 397 7.82 -0.80 -6.03
CA LEU A 397 7.95 0.63 -6.28
C LEU A 397 8.60 0.91 -7.65
N SER A 398 9.50 0.06 -8.09
CA SER A 398 10.20 0.14 -9.37
C SER A 398 9.24 0.22 -10.58
N ALA A 399 8.08 -0.44 -10.49
CA ALA A 399 7.01 -0.39 -11.50
C ALA A 399 6.28 0.96 -11.52
N GLN A 400 6.40 1.75 -10.46
CA GLN A 400 5.77 3.04 -10.27
C GLN A 400 6.75 4.21 -10.46
N VAL A 401 8.02 3.96 -10.75
CA VAL A 401 9.00 5.02 -11.08
C VAL A 401 8.71 5.59 -12.47
N SER A 402 8.50 6.90 -12.55
CA SER A 402 8.23 7.62 -13.81
C SER A 402 9.49 8.16 -14.49
N GLY A 403 10.54 8.41 -13.71
CA GLY A 403 11.81 8.95 -14.19
C GLY A 403 12.80 9.15 -13.05
N VAL A 404 14.09 9.19 -13.38
CA VAL A 404 15.19 9.52 -12.47
C VAL A 404 16.16 10.42 -13.20
N THR A 405 16.79 11.36 -12.49
CA THR A 405 17.88 12.18 -13.03
C THR A 405 18.88 12.59 -11.95
N GLU A 406 20.12 12.84 -12.37
CA GLU A 406 21.17 13.51 -11.58
C GLU A 406 21.29 14.97 -12.07
N TRP A 407 21.23 15.94 -11.16
CA TRP A 407 21.41 17.34 -11.55
C TRP A 407 22.86 17.77 -11.34
N HIS A 408 23.63 17.92 -12.43
CA HIS A 408 25.07 18.15 -12.38
C HIS A 408 25.50 19.57 -11.96
N ILE A 409 25.04 20.03 -10.80
CA ILE A 409 25.34 21.35 -10.24
C ILE A 409 26.65 21.38 -9.46
N ASN A 410 27.24 20.24 -9.10
CA ASN A 410 28.37 20.16 -8.18
C ASN A 410 29.57 19.42 -8.74
N ALA A 411 29.38 18.19 -9.26
CA ALA A 411 30.47 17.34 -9.73
C ALA A 411 31.23 17.96 -10.91
N ASP A 412 30.54 18.75 -11.72
CA ASP A 412 31.10 19.40 -12.90
C ASP A 412 31.74 20.76 -12.65
N GLU A 413 31.53 21.35 -11.48
CA GLU A 413 31.94 22.71 -11.20
C GLU A 413 33.34 22.78 -10.55
N PRO A 414 34.15 23.79 -10.90
CA PRO A 414 35.40 24.07 -10.20
C PRO A 414 35.20 24.33 -8.71
N ARG A 415 36.07 23.72 -7.89
CA ARG A 415 36.06 23.92 -6.43
C ARG A 415 36.16 25.40 -6.02
N ILE A 416 36.85 26.23 -6.79
CA ILE A 416 37.03 27.67 -6.51
C ILE A 416 35.69 28.47 -6.51
N LEU A 417 34.60 27.87 -6.99
CA LEU A 417 33.26 28.46 -6.97
C LEU A 417 32.44 28.05 -5.73
N ASP A 418 33.03 27.24 -4.83
CA ASP A 418 32.37 26.84 -3.58
C ASP A 418 32.18 28.04 -2.62
N TYR A 419 31.51 27.78 -1.50
CA TYR A 419 31.12 28.81 -0.55
C TYR A 419 32.30 29.39 0.25
N ASN A 420 33.47 28.76 0.20
CA ASN A 420 34.63 29.08 1.02
C ASN A 420 35.13 30.51 0.76
N THR A 421 35.76 31.12 1.77
CA THR A 421 36.41 32.44 1.62
C THR A 421 37.92 32.35 1.60
N GLU A 422 38.47 31.25 2.12
CA GLU A 422 39.86 30.90 1.95
C GLU A 422 40.13 30.46 0.51
N PHE A 423 41.19 31.01 -0.08
CA PHE A 423 41.62 30.74 -1.46
C PHE A 423 40.67 31.22 -2.57
N ASN A 424 39.37 31.39 -2.30
CA ASN A 424 38.37 31.89 -3.24
C ASN A 424 38.36 33.42 -3.34
N GLN A 425 38.28 33.93 -4.57
CA GLN A 425 38.11 35.37 -4.79
C GLN A 425 36.65 35.76 -4.52
N PRO A 426 36.36 36.84 -3.76
CA PRO A 426 34.99 37.24 -3.47
C PRO A 426 34.11 37.49 -4.71
N SER A 427 34.71 37.80 -5.86
CA SER A 427 34.01 38.03 -7.13
C SER A 427 33.53 36.76 -7.84
N LEU A 428 33.99 35.58 -7.43
CA LEU A 428 33.61 34.30 -8.03
C LEU A 428 32.43 33.63 -7.32
N TYR A 429 32.08 34.13 -6.13
CA TYR A 429 30.93 33.64 -5.39
C TYR A 429 29.63 34.20 -5.97
N ASP A 430 28.64 33.33 -6.10
CA ASP A 430 27.24 33.66 -6.34
C ASP A 430 26.32 32.79 -5.45
N GLU A 431 25.05 33.16 -5.34
CA GLU A 431 24.05 32.43 -4.55
C GLU A 431 23.35 31.31 -5.36
N SER A 432 23.79 31.05 -6.60
CA SER A 432 23.21 30.03 -7.47
C SER A 432 23.45 28.62 -6.90
N PRO A 433 22.71 27.59 -7.36
CA PRO A 433 22.81 26.23 -6.82
C PRO A 433 24.16 25.57 -7.11
N TYR A 434 24.92 26.12 -8.06
CA TYR A 434 26.17 25.57 -8.56
C TYR A 434 27.28 25.58 -7.52
N ARG A 435 27.96 24.44 -7.37
CA ARG A 435 29.04 24.18 -6.41
C ARG A 435 28.63 24.45 -4.95
N SER A 436 27.40 24.08 -4.60
CA SER A 436 26.92 24.02 -3.21
C SER A 436 27.52 22.85 -2.44
N SER A 437 27.93 21.79 -3.14
CA SER A 437 28.50 20.56 -2.62
C SER A 437 29.58 20.02 -3.57
N ASP A 438 30.17 18.88 -3.24
CA ASP A 438 30.95 18.04 -4.14
C ASP A 438 30.17 16.88 -4.76
N HIS A 439 28.93 16.65 -4.29
CA HIS A 439 28.01 15.63 -4.80
C HIS A 439 26.82 16.24 -5.53
N ASP A 440 26.41 15.65 -6.64
CA ASP A 440 25.17 16.01 -7.34
C ASP A 440 23.94 15.39 -6.66
N PRO A 441 22.80 16.11 -6.59
CA PRO A 441 21.54 15.54 -6.12
C PRO A 441 20.97 14.52 -7.12
N VAL A 442 20.35 13.47 -6.57
CA VAL A 442 19.58 12.47 -7.32
C VAL A 442 18.10 12.76 -7.11
N ILE A 443 17.32 12.77 -8.19
CA ILE A 443 15.88 13.08 -8.18
C ILE A 443 15.11 11.92 -8.81
N VAL A 444 14.03 11.49 -8.18
CA VAL A 444 13.16 10.37 -8.57
C VAL A 444 11.72 10.85 -8.64
N GLY A 445 11.05 10.60 -9.76
CA GLY A 445 9.62 10.78 -9.92
C GLY A 445 8.90 9.46 -9.67
N LEU A 446 7.88 9.46 -8.83
CA LEU A 446 7.03 8.30 -8.58
C LEU A 446 5.59 8.61 -9.01
N ASN A 447 4.93 7.63 -9.61
CA ASN A 447 3.53 7.68 -9.99
C ASN A 447 2.75 6.66 -9.15
N LEU A 448 2.54 7.01 -7.88
CA LEU A 448 1.96 6.10 -6.89
C LEU A 448 0.45 5.95 -7.09
N ALA A 449 0.00 4.71 -7.25
CA ALA A 449 -1.42 4.38 -7.37
C ALA A 449 -2.12 4.50 -6.00
N ALA A 450 -3.40 4.88 -6.01
CA ALA A 450 -4.20 4.83 -4.79
C ALA A 450 -4.23 3.38 -4.25
N PRO A 451 -4.24 3.18 -2.92
CA PRO A 451 -4.41 1.84 -2.36
C PRO A 451 -5.78 1.28 -2.79
N ASN A 452 -5.81 0.03 -3.23
CA ASN A 452 -7.06 -0.66 -3.55
C ASN A 452 -7.99 -0.71 -2.33
N GLN A 453 -9.26 -0.43 -2.54
CA GLN A 453 -10.31 -0.50 -1.55
C GLN A 453 -11.21 -1.68 -1.88
N ALA A 454 -11.54 -2.47 -0.86
CA ALA A 454 -12.46 -3.58 -1.03
C ALA A 454 -13.82 -3.12 -1.62
N PRO A 455 -14.47 -3.98 -2.43
CA PRO A 455 -15.83 -3.72 -2.89
C PRO A 455 -16.78 -3.69 -1.69
N ILE A 456 -17.96 -3.08 -1.87
CA ILE A 456 -18.99 -2.92 -0.85
C ILE A 456 -20.22 -3.74 -1.27
N ALA A 457 -20.50 -4.80 -0.52
CA ALA A 457 -21.66 -5.65 -0.70
C ALA A 457 -22.82 -5.15 0.16
N THR A 458 -24.01 -4.94 -0.40
CA THR A 458 -25.17 -4.44 0.32
C THR A 458 -26.23 -5.51 0.48
N ASP A 459 -26.79 -5.65 1.69
CA ASP A 459 -27.85 -6.61 1.97
C ASP A 459 -29.06 -6.44 1.04
N ASP A 460 -29.59 -7.57 0.57
CA ASP A 460 -30.74 -7.66 -0.31
C ASP A 460 -31.96 -8.22 0.39
N SER A 461 -33.12 -8.05 -0.24
CA SER A 461 -34.33 -8.73 0.19
C SER A 461 -35.24 -9.10 -0.97
N ALA A 462 -35.95 -10.22 -0.81
CA ALA A 462 -36.98 -10.63 -1.76
C ALA A 462 -38.12 -11.38 -1.07
N THR A 463 -39.28 -11.36 -1.73
CA THR A 463 -40.46 -12.12 -1.31
C THR A 463 -40.84 -13.11 -2.41
N VAL A 464 -41.20 -14.33 -2.02
CA VAL A 464 -41.59 -15.40 -2.94
C VAL A 464 -42.67 -16.27 -2.30
N THR A 465 -43.57 -16.85 -3.09
CA THR A 465 -44.54 -17.82 -2.58
C THR A 465 -43.95 -19.22 -2.56
N VAL A 466 -44.33 -20.07 -1.60
CA VAL A 466 -43.92 -21.48 -1.55
C VAL A 466 -44.04 -22.18 -2.91
N GLY A 467 -43.04 -22.99 -3.25
CA GLY A 467 -42.95 -23.71 -4.52
C GLY A 467 -42.69 -22.86 -5.76
N GLN A 468 -42.57 -21.53 -5.65
CA GLN A 468 -42.18 -20.64 -6.73
C GLN A 468 -40.70 -20.26 -6.63
N SER A 469 -40.19 -19.64 -7.70
CA SER A 469 -38.85 -19.09 -7.75
C SER A 469 -38.86 -17.57 -7.93
N VAL A 470 -37.85 -16.91 -7.38
CA VAL A 470 -37.56 -15.49 -7.59
C VAL A 470 -36.11 -15.33 -8.02
N THR A 471 -35.87 -14.45 -8.99
CA THR A 471 -34.51 -14.06 -9.41
C THR A 471 -34.17 -12.72 -8.76
N ILE A 472 -33.00 -12.66 -8.13
CA ILE A 472 -32.52 -11.53 -7.33
C ILE A 472 -31.18 -11.12 -7.90
N SER A 473 -31.09 -9.91 -8.47
CA SER A 473 -29.82 -9.32 -8.87
C SER A 473 -29.17 -8.71 -7.63
N VAL A 474 -28.16 -9.37 -7.08
CA VAL A 474 -27.51 -8.92 -5.84
C VAL A 474 -26.48 -7.83 -6.10
N VAL A 475 -25.95 -7.75 -7.32
CA VAL A 475 -24.92 -6.75 -7.68
C VAL A 475 -25.47 -5.37 -8.02
N ASP A 476 -26.80 -5.18 -8.02
CA ASP A 476 -27.44 -3.92 -8.46
C ASP A 476 -27.24 -2.75 -7.46
N ASN A 477 -27.10 -3.08 -6.17
CA ASN A 477 -26.85 -2.16 -5.06
C ASN A 477 -25.42 -2.26 -4.50
N ASP A 478 -24.59 -3.11 -5.10
CA ASP A 478 -23.17 -3.25 -4.77
C ASP A 478 -22.34 -2.20 -5.51
N SER A 479 -21.16 -1.90 -4.98
CA SER A 479 -20.26 -0.92 -5.58
C SER A 479 -18.82 -1.19 -5.22
N ASP A 480 -17.91 -0.57 -5.95
CA ASP A 480 -16.49 -0.55 -5.64
C ASP A 480 -16.02 0.91 -5.54
N PRO A 481 -15.33 1.32 -4.45
CA PRO A 481 -14.89 2.70 -4.26
C PRO A 481 -13.92 3.20 -5.33
N ASP A 482 -13.07 2.31 -5.87
CA ASP A 482 -12.10 2.62 -6.92
C ASP A 482 -12.73 2.51 -8.32
N GLY A 483 -13.92 1.93 -8.40
CA GLY A 483 -14.64 1.69 -9.65
C GLY A 483 -14.15 0.45 -10.37
N ASP A 484 -13.44 -0.43 -9.67
CA ASP A 484 -12.98 -1.70 -10.20
C ASP A 484 -14.14 -2.66 -10.45
N ALA A 485 -13.93 -3.58 -11.40
CA ALA A 485 -14.91 -4.61 -11.69
C ALA A 485 -14.88 -5.68 -10.59
N PHE A 486 -16.05 -6.04 -10.07
CA PHE A 486 -16.21 -7.12 -9.10
C PHE A 486 -17.15 -8.22 -9.60
N SER A 487 -17.08 -9.38 -8.96
CA SER A 487 -17.94 -10.52 -9.26
C SER A 487 -18.24 -11.34 -8.03
N VAL A 488 -19.38 -12.05 -8.03
CA VAL A 488 -19.74 -12.99 -6.97
C VAL A 488 -18.80 -14.21 -7.05
N THR A 489 -18.11 -14.52 -5.95
CA THR A 489 -17.13 -15.62 -5.90
C THR A 489 -17.55 -16.77 -4.99
N SER A 490 -18.43 -16.52 -4.02
CA SER A 490 -18.96 -17.59 -3.16
C SER A 490 -20.33 -17.24 -2.58
N PHE A 491 -21.08 -18.26 -2.16
CA PHE A 491 -22.37 -18.11 -1.49
C PHE A 491 -22.68 -19.31 -0.57
N THR A 492 -23.61 -19.14 0.36
CA THR A 492 -24.10 -20.21 1.26
C THR A 492 -25.44 -20.77 0.80
N THR A 493 -25.78 -21.97 1.26
CA THR A 493 -27.11 -22.53 1.01
C THR A 493 -28.11 -22.06 2.08
N PRO A 494 -29.31 -21.66 1.68
CA PRO A 494 -30.37 -21.30 2.62
C PRO A 494 -30.91 -22.53 3.38
N THR A 495 -31.72 -22.30 4.42
CA THR A 495 -32.19 -23.36 5.33
C THR A 495 -33.39 -24.13 4.78
N THR A 496 -34.35 -23.44 4.16
CA THR A 496 -35.61 -24.08 3.71
C THR A 496 -35.66 -24.25 2.20
N GLY A 497 -35.22 -23.26 1.43
CA GLY A 497 -35.23 -23.32 -0.03
C GLY A 497 -33.95 -23.85 -0.65
N SER A 498 -33.80 -23.59 -1.95
CA SER A 498 -32.56 -23.83 -2.69
C SER A 498 -32.20 -22.60 -3.52
N VAL A 499 -30.91 -22.34 -3.68
CA VAL A 499 -30.41 -21.22 -4.46
C VAL A 499 -29.46 -21.72 -5.54
N VAL A 500 -29.55 -21.11 -6.72
CA VAL A 500 -28.66 -21.32 -7.87
C VAL A 500 -28.07 -19.99 -8.27
N ASP A 501 -26.75 -19.93 -8.38
CA ASP A 501 -26.04 -18.81 -9.01
C ASP A 501 -26.22 -18.88 -10.53
N ASN A 502 -26.70 -17.79 -11.13
CA ASN A 502 -26.91 -17.70 -12.57
C ASN A 502 -25.63 -17.29 -13.34
N GLY A 503 -24.57 -16.87 -12.62
CA GLY A 503 -23.26 -16.50 -13.18
C GLY A 503 -23.19 -15.08 -13.75
N ASP A 504 -24.22 -14.26 -13.55
CA ASP A 504 -24.33 -12.87 -14.02
C ASP A 504 -24.53 -11.86 -12.88
N GLY A 505 -24.23 -12.27 -11.64
CA GLY A 505 -24.50 -11.46 -10.44
C GLY A 505 -25.94 -11.55 -9.95
N SER A 506 -26.74 -12.46 -10.51
CA SER A 506 -28.07 -12.79 -10.00
C SER A 506 -28.16 -14.22 -9.47
N PHE A 507 -29.02 -14.39 -8.47
CA PHE A 507 -29.37 -15.70 -7.90
C PHE A 507 -30.82 -16.05 -8.18
N THR A 508 -31.08 -17.32 -8.50
CA THR A 508 -32.43 -17.88 -8.54
C THR A 508 -32.69 -18.65 -7.26
N TYR A 509 -33.52 -18.09 -6.38
CA TYR A 509 -34.02 -18.78 -5.19
C TYR A 509 -35.31 -19.51 -5.52
N THR A 510 -35.44 -20.77 -5.08
CA THR A 510 -36.65 -21.59 -5.19
C THR A 510 -37.12 -21.98 -3.80
N ALA A 511 -38.29 -21.49 -3.41
CA ALA A 511 -38.89 -21.80 -2.12
C ALA A 511 -39.32 -23.26 -2.05
N SER A 512 -39.07 -23.91 -0.91
CA SER A 512 -39.65 -25.22 -0.64
C SER A 512 -41.18 -25.16 -0.61
N LEU A 513 -41.82 -26.30 -0.84
CA LEU A 513 -43.26 -26.41 -0.70
C LEU A 513 -43.69 -26.25 0.78
N ASN A 514 -42.86 -26.66 1.74
CA ASN A 514 -43.23 -26.75 3.17
C ASN A 514 -42.32 -25.88 4.06
N GLY A 515 -42.10 -24.64 3.64
CA GLY A 515 -41.12 -23.74 4.26
C GLY A 515 -41.54 -22.27 4.26
N ALA A 516 -42.83 -21.95 4.42
CA ALA A 516 -43.27 -20.57 4.58
C ALA A 516 -42.62 -19.92 5.83
N GLY A 517 -42.33 -18.62 5.77
CA GLY A 517 -41.61 -17.89 6.82
C GLY A 517 -40.39 -17.14 6.32
N ILE A 518 -39.30 -17.15 7.08
CA ILE A 518 -38.06 -16.43 6.75
C ILE A 518 -36.99 -17.44 6.37
N ASP A 519 -36.22 -17.10 5.33
CA ASP A 519 -35.02 -17.82 4.93
C ASP A 519 -33.92 -16.81 4.56
N SER A 520 -32.69 -17.26 4.42
CA SER A 520 -31.58 -16.37 4.08
C SER A 520 -30.39 -17.13 3.54
N PHE A 521 -29.62 -16.48 2.68
CA PHE A 521 -28.27 -16.91 2.33
C PHE A 521 -27.35 -15.70 2.22
N THR A 522 -26.05 -15.93 2.25
CA THR A 522 -25.02 -14.89 2.10
C THR A 522 -24.28 -15.09 0.79
N TYR A 523 -23.79 -14.01 0.19
CA TYR A 523 -22.89 -14.04 -0.96
C TYR A 523 -21.67 -13.15 -0.71
N THR A 524 -20.57 -13.47 -1.39
CA THR A 524 -19.32 -12.70 -1.34
C THR A 524 -19.00 -12.19 -2.73
N ILE A 525 -18.73 -10.89 -2.84
CA ILE A 525 -18.15 -10.28 -4.04
C ILE A 525 -16.65 -10.11 -3.86
N THR A 526 -15.92 -10.22 -4.97
CA THR A 526 -14.47 -10.02 -5.02
C THR A 526 -14.15 -9.12 -6.20
N ASP A 527 -13.34 -8.10 -5.96
CA ASP A 527 -12.84 -7.21 -7.01
C ASP A 527 -11.72 -7.87 -7.84
N ALA A 528 -11.17 -7.13 -8.80
CA ALA A 528 -10.07 -7.61 -9.65
C ALA A 528 -8.74 -7.82 -8.88
N ASN A 529 -8.63 -7.25 -7.69
CA ASN A 529 -7.43 -7.18 -6.88
C ASN A 529 -7.43 -8.26 -5.77
N GLY A 530 -8.59 -8.89 -5.55
CA GLY A 530 -8.78 -10.01 -4.63
C GLY A 530 -9.39 -9.60 -3.29
N ASP A 531 -9.75 -8.33 -3.09
CA ASP A 531 -10.43 -7.87 -1.88
C ASP A 531 -11.91 -8.26 -1.93
N ILE A 532 -12.50 -8.49 -0.76
CA ILE A 532 -13.82 -9.10 -0.63
C ILE A 532 -14.73 -8.34 0.33
N ASP A 533 -16.03 -8.43 0.08
CA ASP A 533 -17.07 -8.11 1.06
C ASP A 533 -18.24 -9.11 0.95
N THR A 534 -19.00 -9.26 2.03
CA THR A 534 -20.08 -10.27 2.13
C THR A 534 -21.38 -9.64 2.61
N ALA A 535 -22.45 -9.89 1.88
CA ALA A 535 -23.80 -9.43 2.21
C ALA A 535 -24.79 -10.60 2.36
N THR A 536 -25.95 -10.28 2.94
CA THR A 536 -27.04 -11.23 3.22
C THR A 536 -28.24 -10.92 2.34
N VAL A 537 -28.79 -11.96 1.70
CA VAL A 537 -30.09 -11.92 1.06
C VAL A 537 -31.14 -12.43 2.05
N ASN A 538 -32.03 -11.52 2.48
CA ASN A 538 -33.13 -11.83 3.41
C ASN A 538 -34.41 -12.18 2.63
N LEU A 539 -34.94 -13.39 2.83
CA LEU A 539 -36.07 -13.90 2.07
C LEU A 539 -37.31 -14.01 2.95
N THR A 540 -38.44 -13.51 2.44
CA THR A 540 -39.76 -13.76 3.00
C THR A 540 -40.53 -14.73 2.09
N ILE A 541 -40.97 -15.85 2.64
CA ILE A 541 -41.66 -16.91 1.91
C ILE A 541 -43.13 -16.90 2.31
N ASP A 542 -43.97 -16.43 1.40
CA ASP A 542 -45.42 -16.37 1.59
C ASP A 542 -46.06 -17.74 1.37
N ARG A 543 -47.08 -18.04 2.17
CA ARG A 543 -47.99 -19.16 1.90
C ARG A 543 -48.73 -18.95 0.59
N ARG A 544 -49.08 -20.04 -0.08
CA ARG A 544 -49.94 -19.96 -1.27
C ARG A 544 -51.39 -19.68 -0.84
N LEU A 545 -51.97 -18.60 -1.34
CA LEU A 545 -53.34 -18.21 -1.01
C LEU A 545 -54.38 -18.94 -1.88
N ILE A 546 -55.36 -19.57 -1.25
CA ILE A 546 -56.59 -20.10 -1.86
C ILE A 546 -57.77 -19.38 -1.20
N GLN A 547 -58.58 -18.67 -1.99
CA GLN A 547 -59.69 -17.89 -1.46
C GLN A 547 -61.02 -18.31 -2.10
N GLY A 548 -61.96 -18.69 -1.26
CA GLY A 548 -63.35 -18.95 -1.59
C GLY A 548 -64.15 -17.67 -1.78
N THR A 549 -65.46 -17.83 -1.84
CA THR A 549 -66.44 -16.80 -2.13
C THR A 549 -67.45 -16.69 -0.99
N ASN A 550 -68.43 -15.79 -1.09
CA ASN A 550 -69.50 -15.71 -0.09
C ASN A 550 -70.57 -16.81 -0.27
N ARG A 551 -70.22 -17.95 -0.87
CA ARG A 551 -71.12 -19.08 -1.15
C ARG A 551 -70.44 -20.35 -0.70
N ALA A 552 -71.23 -21.39 -0.43
CA ALA A 552 -70.72 -22.72 -0.13
C ALA A 552 -69.72 -23.20 -1.20
N ASP A 553 -68.46 -23.30 -0.79
CA ASP A 553 -67.32 -23.68 -1.60
C ASP A 553 -66.73 -25.01 -1.14
N SER A 554 -66.01 -25.68 -2.06
CA SER A 554 -65.22 -26.87 -1.75
C SER A 554 -63.78 -26.59 -2.15
N LEU A 555 -62.95 -26.27 -1.16
CA LEU A 555 -61.57 -25.84 -1.32
C LEU A 555 -60.65 -27.00 -0.93
N VAL A 556 -59.67 -27.26 -1.78
CA VAL A 556 -58.71 -28.35 -1.58
C VAL A 556 -57.30 -27.81 -1.79
N GLY A 557 -56.51 -27.82 -0.73
CA GLY A 557 -55.09 -27.53 -0.70
C GLY A 557 -54.24 -28.61 -1.38
N SER A 558 -52.93 -28.48 -1.30
CA SER A 558 -51.96 -29.41 -1.88
C SER A 558 -51.06 -30.03 -0.83
N ILE A 559 -49.77 -30.18 -1.13
CA ILE A 559 -48.79 -30.67 -0.16
C ILE A 559 -47.91 -29.53 0.37
N ALA A 560 -48.20 -28.29 0.00
CA ALA A 560 -47.41 -27.10 0.29
C ALA A 560 -48.11 -26.22 1.34
N ASP A 561 -47.37 -25.34 2.00
CA ASP A 561 -47.94 -24.47 3.03
C ASP A 561 -48.88 -23.42 2.40
N GLU A 562 -50.15 -23.49 2.74
CA GLU A 562 -51.20 -22.70 2.13
C GLU A 562 -52.00 -21.90 3.14
N ARG A 563 -52.53 -20.78 2.68
CA ARG A 563 -53.55 -20.03 3.41
C ARG A 563 -54.86 -20.20 2.66
N ILE A 564 -55.81 -20.88 3.26
CA ILE A 564 -57.11 -21.18 2.64
C ILE A 564 -58.22 -20.47 3.40
N ILE A 565 -59.02 -19.68 2.69
CA ILE A 565 -60.10 -18.87 3.28
C ILE A 565 -61.43 -19.30 2.66
N GLY A 566 -62.38 -19.75 3.48
CA GLY A 566 -63.72 -20.20 3.09
C GLY A 566 -64.58 -19.04 2.59
N GLY A 567 -65.04 -18.19 3.52
CA GLY A 567 -65.78 -16.98 3.19
C GLY A 567 -67.10 -16.85 3.95
N GLY A 568 -68.19 -16.58 3.23
CA GLY A 568 -69.45 -16.08 3.84
C GLY A 568 -70.57 -17.11 4.02
N SER A 569 -70.29 -18.40 3.89
CA SER A 569 -71.27 -19.50 3.91
C SER A 569 -70.62 -20.80 4.39
N SER A 570 -71.44 -21.84 4.64
CA SER A 570 -70.94 -23.19 4.95
C SER A 570 -70.05 -23.80 3.86
N ASP A 571 -68.77 -23.95 4.16
CA ASP A 571 -67.71 -24.39 3.26
C ASP A 571 -67.12 -25.75 3.64
N VAL A 572 -66.45 -26.40 2.68
CA VAL A 572 -65.65 -27.62 2.92
C VAL A 572 -64.21 -27.34 2.52
N ILE A 573 -63.31 -27.29 3.49
CA ILE A 573 -61.88 -27.00 3.29
C ILE A 573 -61.03 -28.20 3.70
N ASN A 574 -60.11 -28.61 2.84
CA ASN A 574 -59.13 -29.64 3.13
C ASN A 574 -57.73 -29.18 2.74
N GLY A 575 -56.84 -28.97 3.72
CA GLY A 575 -55.44 -28.55 3.52
C GLY A 575 -54.58 -29.61 2.83
N ASN A 576 -54.87 -30.89 3.09
CA ASN A 576 -54.11 -32.08 2.68
C ASN A 576 -52.75 -32.20 3.36
N GLY A 577 -51.71 -31.45 2.94
CA GLY A 577 -50.43 -31.50 3.62
C GLY A 577 -49.62 -30.23 3.46
N GLY A 578 -48.67 -30.01 4.35
CA GLY A 578 -48.07 -28.68 4.54
C GLY A 578 -48.44 -28.16 5.93
N ASN A 579 -47.87 -27.03 6.32
CA ASN A 579 -48.27 -26.30 7.53
C ASN A 579 -49.23 -25.18 7.10
N ASP A 580 -50.51 -25.52 7.02
CA ASP A 580 -51.55 -24.70 6.43
C ASP A 580 -52.17 -23.73 7.45
N GLU A 581 -52.77 -22.65 6.94
CA GLU A 581 -53.64 -21.73 7.67
C GLU A 581 -55.03 -21.80 7.04
N LEU A 582 -55.99 -22.46 7.70
CA LEU A 582 -57.35 -22.63 7.22
C LEU A 582 -58.30 -21.73 8.01
N LEU A 583 -59.06 -20.87 7.32
CA LEU A 583 -60.02 -19.94 7.91
C LEU A 583 -61.41 -20.23 7.35
N GLY A 584 -62.35 -20.65 8.20
CA GLY A 584 -63.76 -20.90 7.84
C GLY A 584 -64.52 -19.61 7.54
N GLU A 585 -64.39 -18.64 8.44
CA GLU A 585 -65.09 -17.33 8.44
C GLU A 585 -66.58 -17.43 8.86
N ASP A 586 -67.55 -17.00 8.05
CA ASP A 586 -68.98 -17.08 8.42
C ASP A 586 -69.61 -18.35 7.83
N GLY A 587 -70.23 -19.23 8.62
CA GLY A 587 -70.91 -20.41 8.09
C GLY A 587 -70.72 -21.63 8.96
N ASN A 588 -71.53 -22.69 8.78
CA ASN A 588 -71.20 -23.98 9.41
C ASN A 588 -70.21 -24.72 8.50
N ASP A 589 -68.93 -24.70 8.82
CA ASP A 589 -67.85 -25.15 7.96
C ASP A 589 -67.37 -26.55 8.31
N SER A 590 -66.72 -27.21 7.34
CA SER A 590 -66.04 -28.49 7.52
C SER A 590 -64.58 -28.34 7.12
N LEU A 591 -63.70 -28.19 8.11
CA LEU A 591 -62.28 -27.88 7.96
C LEU A 591 -61.43 -29.11 8.33
N SER A 592 -60.49 -29.47 7.47
CA SER A 592 -59.54 -30.56 7.68
C SER A 592 -58.11 -30.09 7.37
N GLY A 593 -57.22 -30.09 8.35
CA GLY A 593 -55.80 -29.71 8.20
C GLY A 593 -55.06 -30.68 7.30
N GLY A 594 -54.87 -31.90 7.79
CA GLY A 594 -54.25 -32.98 7.02
C GLY A 594 -52.92 -33.38 7.65
N THR A 595 -51.82 -33.37 6.91
CA THR A 595 -50.49 -33.68 7.47
C THR A 595 -49.61 -32.44 7.56
N GLY A 596 -49.04 -32.16 8.72
CA GLY A 596 -48.24 -30.98 8.99
C GLY A 596 -48.83 -30.22 10.17
N ASN A 597 -48.18 -29.14 10.58
CA ASN A 597 -48.60 -28.35 11.73
C ASN A 597 -49.54 -27.23 11.25
N ASP A 598 -50.83 -27.46 11.35
CA ASP A 598 -51.85 -26.59 10.78
C ASP A 598 -52.40 -25.59 11.80
N LEU A 599 -52.77 -24.40 11.33
CA LEU A 599 -53.59 -23.44 12.06
C LEU A 599 -54.99 -23.43 11.44
N ILE A 600 -56.01 -23.85 12.19
CA ILE A 600 -57.39 -23.93 11.71
C ILE A 600 -58.30 -23.09 12.59
N ASP A 601 -59.07 -22.19 11.99
CA ASP A 601 -60.03 -21.32 12.65
C ASP A 601 -61.41 -21.45 12.01
N GLY A 602 -62.40 -21.94 12.78
CA GLY A 602 -63.81 -22.07 12.37
C GLY A 602 -64.54 -20.73 12.32
N ALA A 603 -64.13 -19.75 13.12
CA ALA A 603 -64.74 -18.43 13.25
C ALA A 603 -66.22 -18.43 13.68
N THR A 604 -67.22 -18.29 12.80
CA THR A 604 -68.64 -18.22 13.23
C THR A 604 -69.51 -19.28 12.59
N GLY A 605 -70.17 -20.11 13.40
CA GLY A 605 -71.00 -21.20 12.91
C GLY A 605 -70.93 -22.41 13.82
N ASN A 606 -71.50 -23.53 13.39
CA ASN A 606 -71.33 -24.80 14.09
C ASN A 606 -70.44 -25.66 13.21
N ASP A 607 -69.15 -25.63 13.51
CA ASP A 607 -68.10 -26.07 12.60
C ASP A 607 -67.65 -27.50 12.91
N ILE A 608 -67.14 -28.17 11.90
CA ILE A 608 -66.49 -29.48 12.04
C ILE A 608 -65.02 -29.28 11.70
N ILE A 609 -64.17 -29.36 12.72
CA ILE A 609 -62.72 -29.14 12.59
C ILE A 609 -61.97 -30.45 12.87
N ASN A 610 -61.00 -30.77 12.02
CA ASN A 610 -60.15 -31.94 12.15
C ASN A 610 -58.69 -31.57 11.83
N GLY A 611 -57.81 -31.54 12.83
CA GLY A 611 -56.38 -31.27 12.62
C GLY A 611 -55.70 -32.38 11.82
N ASN A 612 -55.98 -33.63 12.20
CA ASN A 612 -55.41 -34.87 11.67
C ASN A 612 -53.99 -35.15 12.16
N GLY A 613 -52.93 -34.79 11.44
CA GLY A 613 -51.58 -35.28 11.77
C GLY A 613 -50.55 -34.17 11.82
N GLY A 614 -50.08 -33.83 13.02
CA GLY A 614 -49.08 -32.79 13.23
C GLY A 614 -49.32 -32.10 14.56
N TYR A 615 -48.53 -31.08 14.88
CA TYR A 615 -48.78 -30.23 16.05
C TYR A 615 -49.72 -29.10 15.64
N ASP A 616 -51.02 -29.31 15.76
CA ASP A 616 -52.02 -28.40 15.22
C ASP A 616 -52.46 -27.34 16.24
N THR A 617 -52.89 -26.19 15.74
CA THR A 617 -53.64 -25.18 16.50
C THR A 617 -55.04 -25.06 15.94
N LEU A 618 -56.05 -25.44 16.73
CA LEU A 618 -57.44 -25.53 16.31
C LEU A 618 -58.29 -24.57 17.13
N ILE A 619 -59.10 -23.75 16.46
CA ILE A 619 -59.94 -22.72 17.04
C ILE A 619 -61.37 -22.93 16.53
N GLY A 620 -62.31 -23.25 17.42
CA GLY A 620 -63.74 -23.44 17.10
C GLY A 620 -64.41 -22.13 16.75
N GLY A 621 -64.22 -21.11 17.58
CA GLY A 621 -64.81 -19.80 17.39
C GLY A 621 -66.17 -19.68 18.09
N SER A 622 -67.24 -19.35 17.37
CA SER A 622 -68.55 -19.11 17.97
C SER A 622 -69.65 -19.98 17.36
N GLY A 623 -70.38 -20.68 18.21
CA GLY A 623 -71.41 -21.65 17.89
C GLY A 623 -71.03 -23.01 18.48
N ASN A 624 -71.74 -24.08 18.14
CA ASN A 624 -71.54 -25.39 18.80
C ASN A 624 -70.68 -26.27 17.90
N ASP A 625 -69.38 -26.32 18.19
CA ASP A 625 -68.39 -26.86 17.28
C ASP A 625 -68.06 -28.32 17.58
N ARG A 626 -67.56 -29.03 16.57
CA ARG A 626 -67.07 -30.40 16.69
C ARG A 626 -65.60 -30.44 16.26
N ILE A 627 -64.71 -30.46 17.24
CA ILE A 627 -63.26 -30.40 17.02
C ILE A 627 -62.61 -31.76 17.30
N VAL A 628 -61.76 -32.20 16.39
CA VAL A 628 -60.90 -33.38 16.56
C VAL A 628 -59.46 -32.92 16.39
N GLY A 629 -58.63 -33.08 17.42
CA GLY A 629 -57.20 -32.74 17.39
C GLY A 629 -56.48 -33.56 16.33
N GLY A 630 -56.26 -34.84 16.64
CA GLY A 630 -55.62 -35.76 15.71
C GLY A 630 -54.50 -36.52 16.40
N ALA A 631 -53.35 -36.63 15.74
CA ALA A 631 -52.14 -37.26 16.23
C ALA A 631 -51.06 -36.21 16.51
N GLN A 632 -50.24 -36.47 17.54
CA GLN A 632 -49.27 -35.52 18.16
C GLN A 632 -49.96 -34.57 19.13
N ASP A 633 -49.24 -33.55 19.59
CA ASP A 633 -49.69 -32.69 20.69
C ASP A 633 -50.38 -31.45 20.12
N ASP A 634 -51.69 -31.34 20.30
CA ASP A 634 -52.47 -30.25 19.70
C ASP A 634 -52.79 -29.15 20.71
N LEU A 635 -52.98 -27.94 20.20
CA LEU A 635 -53.53 -26.80 20.95
C LEU A 635 -54.95 -26.51 20.46
N ILE A 636 -55.94 -26.69 21.32
CA ILE A 636 -57.36 -26.62 20.93
C ILE A 636 -58.11 -25.57 21.75
N PHE A 637 -58.87 -24.72 21.08
CA PHE A 637 -59.78 -23.74 21.66
C PHE A 637 -61.21 -24.01 21.17
N GLY A 638 -62.13 -24.33 22.08
CA GLY A 638 -63.57 -24.44 21.77
C GLY A 638 -64.25 -23.08 21.62
N ASP A 639 -63.82 -22.12 22.45
CA ASP A 639 -64.34 -20.75 22.51
C ASP A 639 -65.82 -20.67 22.91
N ALA A 640 -66.74 -20.16 22.09
CA ALA A 640 -68.07 -19.78 22.54
C ALA A 640 -69.18 -20.69 21.98
N GLY A 641 -69.70 -21.60 22.79
CA GLY A 641 -70.88 -22.40 22.50
C GLY A 641 -70.85 -23.72 23.25
N ASN A 642 -71.62 -24.72 22.82
CA ASN A 642 -71.58 -26.04 23.47
C ASN A 642 -70.78 -27.00 22.59
N ASP A 643 -69.50 -27.11 22.87
CA ASP A 643 -68.55 -27.72 21.94
C ASP A 643 -68.33 -29.19 22.25
N THR A 644 -68.03 -29.97 21.22
CA THR A 644 -67.64 -31.37 21.33
C THR A 644 -66.22 -31.54 20.85
N ILE A 645 -65.29 -31.66 21.80
CA ILE A 645 -63.85 -31.78 21.53
C ILE A 645 -63.40 -33.21 21.74
N THR A 646 -62.68 -33.76 20.77
CA THR A 646 -62.00 -35.05 20.87
C THR A 646 -60.50 -34.84 20.74
N ALA A 647 -59.80 -34.95 21.87
CA ALA A 647 -58.35 -34.78 21.95
C ALA A 647 -57.67 -36.14 21.83
N GLY A 648 -56.90 -36.33 20.76
CA GLY A 648 -56.39 -37.63 20.32
C GLY A 648 -57.47 -38.49 19.65
N GLY A 649 -57.30 -38.77 18.35
CA GLY A 649 -58.26 -39.54 17.57
C GLY A 649 -57.64 -40.20 16.34
N SER A 650 -58.19 -41.34 15.91
CA SER A 650 -57.79 -42.01 14.67
C SER A 650 -58.18 -41.17 13.46
N ASP A 651 -57.19 -40.88 12.60
CA ASP A 651 -57.30 -40.14 11.35
C ASP A 651 -58.59 -40.52 10.61
N GLY A 652 -59.55 -39.59 10.59
CA GLY A 652 -60.89 -39.78 10.05
C GLY A 652 -60.95 -39.81 8.52
N GLY A 653 -60.11 -40.63 7.88
CA GLY A 653 -59.92 -40.64 6.43
C GLY A 653 -59.84 -42.03 5.82
N GLY A 654 -60.75 -42.96 6.12
CA GLY A 654 -60.83 -44.23 5.38
C GLY A 654 -61.51 -45.37 6.14
N THR A 655 -62.22 -46.24 5.40
CA THR A 655 -63.08 -47.32 5.91
C THR A 655 -62.35 -48.52 6.57
N SER A 656 -61.31 -48.31 7.38
CA SER A 656 -60.53 -49.41 7.98
C SER A 656 -60.70 -49.49 9.51
N THR A 657 -60.91 -50.70 10.01
CA THR A 657 -61.29 -51.06 11.39
C THR A 657 -60.11 -51.37 12.31
N GLU A 658 -58.94 -50.75 12.12
CA GLU A 658 -57.80 -50.92 13.03
C GLU A 658 -57.36 -49.57 13.60
N ILE A 659 -57.69 -49.36 14.88
CA ILE A 659 -57.31 -48.20 15.69
C ILE A 659 -55.97 -48.52 16.35
N THR A 660 -54.88 -47.95 15.85
CA THR A 660 -53.65 -47.77 16.63
C THR A 660 -53.53 -46.30 17.00
N SER A 661 -53.85 -45.97 18.26
CA SER A 661 -53.65 -44.63 18.82
C SER A 661 -52.16 -44.35 18.97
N ARG A 662 -51.68 -43.22 18.43
CA ARG A 662 -50.48 -42.59 18.96
C ARG A 662 -50.93 -41.51 19.95
N GLY A 663 -50.20 -41.41 21.06
CA GLY A 663 -50.48 -40.44 22.11
C GLY A 663 -50.06 -39.03 21.71
N GLY A 664 -50.67 -38.07 22.40
CA GLY A 664 -50.39 -36.64 22.34
C GLY A 664 -50.51 -36.02 23.73
N GLY A 665 -49.89 -34.85 23.87
CA GLY A 665 -49.76 -33.96 25.01
C GLY A 665 -50.79 -32.82 25.03
N ASP A 666 -51.98 -33.03 24.48
CA ASP A 666 -52.90 -31.97 24.03
C ASP A 666 -53.22 -30.93 25.12
N VAL A 667 -53.34 -29.66 24.73
CA VAL A 667 -53.79 -28.57 25.59
C VAL A 667 -55.12 -28.05 25.06
N ILE A 668 -56.15 -28.13 25.89
CA ILE A 668 -57.54 -27.84 25.49
C ILE A 668 -58.08 -26.70 26.36
N PHE A 669 -58.60 -25.67 25.71
CA PHE A 669 -59.38 -24.60 26.32
C PHE A 669 -60.83 -24.78 25.88
N THR A 670 -61.71 -25.11 26.81
CA THR A 670 -63.14 -25.38 26.54
C THR A 670 -63.89 -24.11 26.16
N GLY A 671 -63.66 -23.03 26.90
CA GLY A 671 -64.29 -21.74 26.64
C GLY A 671 -65.60 -21.58 27.42
N ARG A 672 -66.63 -21.01 26.79
CA ARG A 672 -67.94 -20.73 27.40
C ARG A 672 -69.02 -21.62 26.82
N GLY A 673 -69.76 -22.30 27.69
CA GLY A 673 -70.96 -23.07 27.39
C GLY A 673 -70.92 -24.42 28.07
N ASN A 674 -71.69 -25.40 27.58
CA ASN A 674 -71.68 -26.74 28.15
C ASN A 674 -70.87 -27.67 27.23
N ASP A 675 -69.60 -27.84 27.54
CA ASP A 675 -68.69 -28.51 26.63
C ASP A 675 -68.55 -30.00 26.95
N VAL A 676 -68.26 -30.79 25.91
CA VAL A 676 -67.99 -32.22 26.03
C VAL A 676 -66.60 -32.51 25.50
N VAL A 677 -65.68 -32.84 26.41
CA VAL A 677 -64.31 -33.23 26.07
C VAL A 677 -64.16 -34.74 26.20
N ASN A 678 -63.84 -35.40 25.09
CA ASN A 678 -63.50 -36.82 25.06
C ASN A 678 -61.99 -36.98 24.94
N LEU A 679 -61.35 -37.45 26.01
CA LEU A 679 -59.90 -37.64 26.03
C LEU A 679 -59.51 -39.00 25.44
N GLY A 680 -58.46 -39.00 24.62
CA GLY A 680 -57.81 -40.19 24.08
C GLY A 680 -56.85 -40.86 25.07
N THR A 681 -55.94 -41.69 24.53
CA THR A 681 -54.94 -42.44 25.33
C THR A 681 -53.68 -41.64 25.67
N GLY A 682 -53.57 -40.41 25.17
CA GLY A 682 -52.49 -39.46 25.44
C GLY A 682 -52.64 -38.73 26.79
N LYS A 683 -51.64 -37.92 27.14
CA LYS A 683 -51.72 -37.02 28.30
C LYS A 683 -52.32 -35.70 27.82
N ALA A 684 -53.43 -35.25 28.38
CA ALA A 684 -54.00 -33.96 28.03
C ALA A 684 -54.04 -33.02 29.23
N THR A 685 -53.90 -31.72 28.97
CA THR A 685 -54.20 -30.63 29.89
C THR A 685 -55.52 -30.01 29.46
N VAL A 686 -56.54 -30.09 30.30
CA VAL A 686 -57.83 -29.42 30.07
C VAL A 686 -57.93 -28.20 30.96
N VAL A 687 -58.12 -27.04 30.34
CA VAL A 687 -58.37 -25.76 30.99
C VAL A 687 -59.87 -25.47 30.86
N LEU A 688 -60.54 -25.44 32.00
CA LEU A 688 -61.93 -25.03 32.13
C LEU A 688 -61.96 -23.55 32.53
N GLU A 689 -62.67 -22.73 31.77
CA GLU A 689 -62.83 -21.32 32.13
C GLU A 689 -63.96 -21.15 33.16
N GLU A 690 -63.92 -20.06 33.96
CA GLU A 690 -65.05 -19.76 34.84
C GLU A 690 -66.23 -19.24 34.01
N ASP A 691 -67.22 -20.09 33.82
CA ASP A 691 -68.41 -19.77 33.04
C ASP A 691 -69.71 -20.22 33.75
N SER A 692 -70.85 -20.14 33.05
CA SER A 692 -72.16 -20.53 33.61
C SER A 692 -72.68 -21.88 33.13
N GLY A 693 -71.89 -22.59 32.32
CA GLY A 693 -72.23 -23.87 31.74
C GLY A 693 -71.72 -25.05 32.57
N PHE A 694 -71.94 -26.26 32.04
CA PHE A 694 -71.58 -27.53 32.64
C PHE A 694 -70.74 -28.35 31.66
N ASP A 695 -69.45 -28.45 31.97
CA ASP A 695 -68.52 -29.23 31.16
C ASP A 695 -68.48 -30.69 31.58
N THR A 696 -68.40 -31.58 30.59
CA THR A 696 -68.31 -33.02 30.76
C THR A 696 -67.01 -33.53 30.16
N ILE A 697 -66.11 -34.01 31.02
CA ILE A 697 -64.87 -34.67 30.60
C ILE A 697 -65.05 -36.19 30.67
N ASN A 698 -64.98 -36.84 29.51
CA ASN A 698 -65.09 -38.30 29.38
C ASN A 698 -63.72 -38.95 29.19
N ASN A 699 -63.63 -40.22 29.58
CA ASN A 699 -62.45 -41.09 29.37
C ASN A 699 -61.14 -40.63 30.04
N PHE A 700 -61.22 -39.74 31.04
CA PHE A 700 -60.05 -39.30 31.80
C PHE A 700 -59.52 -40.39 32.75
N GLN A 701 -58.20 -40.57 32.77
CA GLN A 701 -57.48 -41.30 33.81
C GLN A 701 -56.54 -40.34 34.54
N LEU A 702 -56.71 -40.23 35.87
CA LEU A 702 -55.78 -39.49 36.72
C LEU A 702 -54.41 -40.19 36.70
N GLY A 703 -53.42 -39.54 36.07
CA GLY A 703 -52.03 -39.99 35.99
C GLY A 703 -51.18 -39.56 37.18
#